data_AF-A0A3P8APG9-F1
#
_entry.id   AF-A0A3P8APG9-F1
#
_cell.length_a   1.000
_cell.length_b   1.000
_cell.length_c   1.000
_cell.angle_alpha   90.00
_cell.angle_beta   90.00
_cell.angle_gamma   90.00
#
_symmetry.space_group_name_H-M   'P 1'
#
loop_
_entity.id
_entity.type
_entity.pdbx_description
1 polymer ?
#
loop_
_entity_poly.entity_id
_entity_poly.type
_entity_poly.pdbx_seq_one_letter_code
_entity_poly.pdbx_strand_id
1 'polypeptide(L)'
;MSTRLVAKSAAFWQMVHSYGGLHEELADAMADIRKVRSNLQAVASFVCERTRRIIRLYEQREKKQKLLAKLFDVACLREAQTTVQMLLNQSDYLKVIECIETSEEVLSTELSGVQCFRHLGSQLKELYGVIGRMMLEDFASLVQKEFGTKPEEGVLLTYEGELSCVLMGLVQVRRFGFMSVVRTEVMEALKGIMRHEVKLHIVESGLDLTDFDPTLNQLGEPVRRLKFNDWLKTVEDVTKEFFEFCKRVQVGLDCRTTGSTISPFAAEEATVVDLSSSDQDVSFPFGVYYWHRCSASGDPAALLAVEIRSLPQLQRTVSILTEFAHHCAQSRLCRLLVARSKVSSSGVPDLTTPEQLTRMISLVKDYQEECAKQGWHRTEVGRRLAGFVLGCVRKLCMEYIERFHTQRRSMLDAELWKASEVAAEFQCLVDESLRTGRLRNVPASGLSVGGEALMVENTPYVVVGSALVFAKILADYCECFSALPAFAADLLSRVVELLKAFNSRCCQLILGAGALQLVGLKTISVRNLALASRSLQLIVHFVPFVAHEAELALREDQKHLMRHFKQALTDYGDHIGEITAKLVSVIDHHTSNCLNNWEISSSVPSSSFQQICRQLQKFHNGLAGIIPDDQVKSLFETVHEHFRNSLKLHLARIGISPHDSLKYGPFYVEVPAPPVELESSSPNDFVT
;
A
#
# COMPACT_ATOMS: atom_id res chain seq x y z
N MET A 1 -60.44 147.99 50.45
CA MET A 1 -60.08 147.43 49.13
C MET A 1 -58.57 147.12 48.96
N SER A 2 -57.78 146.94 50.03
CA SER A 2 -56.32 146.71 49.93
C SER A 2 -55.87 145.25 50.22
N THR A 3 -56.69 144.44 50.89
CA THR A 3 -56.29 143.11 51.39
C THR A 3 -56.43 141.96 50.38
N ARG A 4 -57.22 142.10 49.30
CA ARG A 4 -57.44 141.02 48.31
C ARG A 4 -56.37 140.92 47.21
N LEU A 5 -55.61 141.98 46.95
CA LEU A 5 -54.54 141.96 45.94
C LEU A 5 -53.27 141.27 46.46
N VAL A 6 -52.96 141.45 47.75
CA VAL A 6 -51.76 140.89 48.41
C VAL A 6 -51.85 139.38 48.59
N ALA A 7 -53.05 138.83 48.84
CA ALA A 7 -53.24 137.39 48.95
C ALA A 7 -53.06 136.64 47.60
N LYS A 8 -53.42 137.28 46.48
CA LYS A 8 -53.24 136.69 45.14
C LYS A 8 -51.78 136.75 44.65
N SER A 9 -51.01 137.76 45.05
CA SER A 9 -49.59 137.81 44.73
C SER A 9 -48.78 136.77 45.52
N ALA A 10 -49.11 136.56 46.80
CA ALA A 10 -48.44 135.54 47.62
C ALA A 10 -48.64 134.11 47.10
N ALA A 11 -49.87 133.76 46.69
CA ALA A 11 -50.18 132.45 46.10
C ALA A 11 -49.50 132.25 44.72
N PHE A 12 -49.39 133.31 43.93
CA PHE A 12 -48.66 133.28 42.66
C PHE A 12 -47.16 133.01 42.89
N TRP A 13 -46.53 133.69 43.85
CA TRP A 13 -45.11 133.47 44.16
C TRP A 13 -44.86 132.08 44.77
N GLN A 14 -45.77 131.54 45.59
CA GLN A 14 -45.67 130.14 46.05
C GLN A 14 -45.75 129.13 44.90
N MET A 15 -46.63 129.35 43.92
CA MET A 15 -46.73 128.48 42.74
C MET A 15 -45.51 128.61 41.81
N VAL A 16 -44.95 129.82 41.68
CA VAL A 16 -43.69 130.06 40.94
C VAL A 16 -42.51 129.41 41.65
N HIS A 17 -42.44 129.46 42.98
CA HIS A 17 -41.41 128.78 43.76
C HIS A 17 -41.57 127.25 43.71
N SER A 18 -42.79 126.70 43.74
CA SER A 18 -43.00 125.26 43.57
C SER A 18 -42.70 124.79 42.15
N TYR A 19 -43.02 125.60 41.14
CA TYR A 19 -42.68 125.30 39.74
C TYR A 19 -41.18 125.39 39.47
N GLY A 20 -40.49 126.33 40.12
CA GLY A 20 -39.03 126.42 40.12
C GLY A 20 -38.37 125.20 40.77
N GLY A 21 -38.85 124.79 41.95
CA GLY A 21 -38.35 123.58 42.64
C GLY A 21 -38.60 122.29 41.85
N LEU A 22 -39.76 122.17 41.18
CA LEU A 22 -40.06 121.02 40.31
C LEU A 22 -39.19 121.02 39.05
N HIS A 23 -38.84 122.19 38.50
CA HIS A 23 -37.87 122.30 37.40
C HIS A 23 -36.46 121.93 37.84
N GLU A 24 -36.07 122.28 39.06
CA GLU A 24 -34.76 121.96 39.64
C GLU A 24 -34.65 120.45 39.93
N GLU A 25 -35.67 119.83 40.55
CA GLU A 25 -35.74 118.37 40.72
C GLU A 25 -35.80 117.61 39.39
N LEU A 26 -36.51 118.15 38.38
CA LEU A 26 -36.53 117.57 37.04
C LEU A 26 -35.16 117.70 36.36
N ALA A 27 -34.46 118.82 36.54
CA ALA A 27 -33.13 119.03 36.01
C ALA A 27 -32.11 118.09 36.67
N ASP A 28 -32.20 117.88 37.98
CA ASP A 28 -31.37 116.92 38.73
C ASP A 28 -31.68 115.48 38.34
N ALA A 29 -32.96 115.11 38.22
CA ALA A 29 -33.36 113.78 37.72
C ALA A 29 -32.89 113.55 36.28
N MET A 30 -32.93 114.57 35.42
CA MET A 30 -32.37 114.49 34.07
C MET A 30 -30.84 114.37 34.08
N ALA A 31 -30.14 115.02 35.01
CA ALA A 31 -28.70 114.90 35.19
C ALA A 31 -28.31 113.48 35.67
N ASP A 32 -29.04 112.94 36.63
CA ASP A 32 -28.84 111.58 37.14
C ASP A 32 -29.15 110.52 36.09
N ILE A 33 -30.22 110.69 35.30
CA ILE A 33 -30.52 109.80 34.16
C ILE A 33 -29.40 109.85 33.11
N ARG A 34 -28.83 111.03 32.82
CA ARG A 34 -27.67 111.14 31.91
C ARG A 34 -26.45 110.41 32.48
N LYS A 35 -26.19 110.54 33.79
CA LYS A 35 -25.08 109.85 34.47
C LYS A 35 -25.26 108.34 34.46
N VAL A 36 -26.47 107.84 34.74
CA VAL A 36 -26.81 106.41 34.68
C VAL A 36 -26.70 105.88 33.25
N ARG A 37 -27.18 106.62 32.24
CA ARG A 37 -27.03 106.23 30.82
C ARG A 37 -25.56 106.18 30.40
N SER A 38 -24.75 107.16 30.81
CA SER A 38 -23.30 107.17 30.54
C SER A 38 -22.60 105.97 31.19
N ASN A 39 -22.92 105.67 32.46
CA ASN A 39 -22.38 104.51 33.16
C ASN A 39 -22.84 103.18 32.52
N LEU A 40 -24.10 103.06 32.10
CA LEU A 40 -24.61 101.89 31.36
C LEU A 40 -23.90 101.70 30.02
N GLN A 41 -23.60 102.80 29.32
CA GLN A 41 -22.85 102.76 28.06
C GLN A 41 -21.40 102.34 28.28
N ALA A 42 -20.76 102.82 29.37
CA ALA A 42 -19.44 102.38 29.78
C ALA A 42 -19.42 100.90 30.21
N VAL A 43 -20.43 100.42 30.93
CA VAL A 43 -20.55 98.99 31.29
C VAL A 43 -20.79 98.13 30.04
N ALA A 44 -21.62 98.59 29.10
CA ALA A 44 -21.84 97.90 27.84
C ALA A 44 -20.55 97.76 27.00
N SER A 45 -19.73 98.80 26.92
CA SER A 45 -18.45 98.73 26.19
C SER A 45 -17.38 97.94 26.96
N PHE A 46 -17.20 98.17 28.26
CA PHE A 46 -16.13 97.52 29.02
C PHE A 46 -16.40 96.06 29.37
N VAL A 47 -17.66 95.69 29.63
CA VAL A 47 -18.01 94.35 30.09
C VAL A 47 -18.59 93.52 28.94
N CYS A 48 -19.61 94.01 28.24
CA CYS A 48 -20.28 93.18 27.23
C CYS A 48 -19.42 92.96 25.97
N GLU A 49 -18.74 93.99 25.44
CA GLU A 49 -17.83 93.79 24.29
C GLU A 49 -16.59 92.98 24.66
N ARG A 50 -16.04 93.19 25.86
CA ARG A 50 -14.89 92.43 26.35
C ARG A 50 -15.25 90.95 26.55
N THR A 51 -16.41 90.65 27.11
CA THR A 51 -16.91 89.28 27.25
C THR A 51 -17.18 88.64 25.88
N ARG A 52 -17.77 89.36 24.92
CA ARG A 52 -17.90 88.88 23.53
C ARG A 52 -16.54 88.59 22.89
N ARG A 53 -15.53 89.44 23.14
CA ARG A 53 -14.17 89.23 22.63
C ARG A 53 -13.52 88.00 23.27
N ILE A 54 -13.70 87.77 24.56
CA ILE A 54 -13.21 86.58 25.25
C ILE A 54 -13.87 85.31 24.70
N ILE A 55 -15.19 85.30 24.50
CA ILE A 55 -15.91 84.17 23.90
C ILE A 55 -15.39 83.90 22.48
N ARG A 56 -15.25 84.92 21.63
CA ARG A 56 -14.68 84.77 20.28
C ARG A 56 -13.24 84.22 20.30
N LEU A 57 -12.41 84.69 21.23
CA LEU A 57 -11.04 84.19 21.37
C LEU A 57 -11.00 82.74 21.86
N TYR A 58 -11.92 82.35 22.73
CA TYR A 58 -12.08 80.97 23.19
C TYR A 58 -12.53 80.06 22.04
N GLU A 59 -13.54 80.45 21.27
CA GLU A 59 -13.99 79.73 20.07
C GLU A 59 -12.87 79.60 19.02
N GLN A 60 -12.06 80.65 18.83
CA GLN A 60 -10.90 80.60 17.94
C GLN A 60 -9.82 79.66 18.47
N ARG A 61 -9.57 79.65 19.78
CA ARG A 61 -8.61 78.73 20.42
C ARG A 61 -9.07 77.29 20.23
N GLU A 62 -10.35 76.99 20.48
CA GLU A 62 -10.91 75.66 20.32
C GLU A 62 -10.83 75.19 18.85
N LYS A 63 -11.17 76.06 17.88
CA LYS A 63 -11.01 75.76 16.45
C LYS A 63 -9.55 75.50 16.07
N LYS A 64 -8.60 76.29 16.58
CA LYS A 64 -7.16 76.09 16.35
C LYS A 64 -6.65 74.80 16.99
N GLN A 65 -7.18 74.42 18.17
CA GLN A 65 -6.80 73.19 18.85
C GLN A 65 -7.31 71.96 18.11
N LYS A 66 -8.56 71.99 17.60
CA LYS A 66 -9.09 70.95 16.70
C LYS A 66 -8.29 70.85 15.39
N LEU A 67 -7.86 71.97 14.82
CA LEU A 67 -7.01 71.98 13.63
C LEU A 67 -5.63 71.38 13.93
N LEU A 68 -5.03 71.71 15.07
CA LEU A 68 -3.74 71.17 15.48
C LEU A 68 -3.81 69.65 15.67
N ALA A 69 -4.86 69.13 16.31
CA ALA A 69 -5.08 67.70 16.46
C ALA A 69 -5.12 67.00 15.09
N LYS A 70 -5.93 67.50 14.15
CA LYS A 70 -5.98 66.96 12.78
C LYS A 70 -4.64 67.02 12.05
N LEU A 71 -3.83 68.05 12.29
CA LEU A 71 -2.49 68.14 11.69
C LEU A 71 -1.51 67.12 12.30
N PHE A 72 -1.64 66.79 13.59
CA PHE A 72 -0.88 65.70 14.20
C PHE A 72 -1.28 64.35 13.61
N ASP A 73 -2.57 64.06 13.44
CA ASP A 73 -3.04 62.81 12.84
C ASP A 73 -2.50 62.63 11.40
N VAL A 74 -2.44 63.74 10.64
CA VAL A 74 -1.83 63.78 9.30
C VAL A 74 -0.32 63.53 9.34
N ALA A 75 0.40 64.04 10.33
CA ALA A 75 1.83 63.77 10.50
C ALA A 75 2.08 62.30 10.87
N CYS A 76 1.28 61.74 11.79
CA CYS A 76 1.33 60.33 12.18
C CYS A 76 1.12 59.39 10.99
N LEU A 77 0.13 59.66 10.12
CA LEU A 77 -0.09 58.86 8.91
C LEU A 77 1.10 58.88 7.93
N ARG A 78 1.79 60.03 7.80
CA ARG A 78 2.98 60.14 6.95
C ARG A 78 4.15 59.32 7.52
N GLU A 79 4.31 59.33 8.84
CA GLU A 79 5.33 58.54 9.53
C GLU A 79 5.01 57.04 9.49
N ALA A 80 3.74 56.66 9.62
CA ALA A 80 3.28 55.28 9.50
C ALA A 80 3.63 54.68 8.13
N GLN A 81 3.45 55.42 7.03
CA GLN A 81 3.84 54.96 5.68
C GLN A 81 5.34 54.63 5.58
N THR A 82 6.20 55.46 6.18
CA THR A 82 7.67 55.23 6.19
C THR A 82 8.03 54.05 7.09
N THR A 83 7.33 53.89 8.20
CA THR A 83 7.53 52.81 9.18
C THR A 83 7.13 51.46 8.60
N VAL A 84 6.01 51.38 7.88
CA VAL A 84 5.59 50.16 7.16
C VAL A 84 6.67 49.70 6.19
N GLN A 85 7.27 50.61 5.41
CA GLN A 85 8.32 50.24 4.45
C GLN A 85 9.61 49.78 5.13
N MET A 86 9.97 50.35 6.29
CA MET A 86 11.11 49.90 7.09
C MET A 86 10.87 48.50 7.67
N LEU A 87 9.69 48.27 8.25
CA LEU A 87 9.33 47.00 8.89
C LEU A 87 9.21 45.86 7.87
N LEU A 88 8.79 46.16 6.63
CA LEU A 88 8.79 45.18 5.54
C LEU A 88 10.20 44.71 5.16
N ASN A 89 11.19 45.60 5.21
CA ASN A 89 12.59 45.21 4.99
C ASN A 89 13.17 44.37 6.14
N GLN A 90 12.54 44.38 7.31
CA GLN A 90 12.93 43.61 8.50
C GLN A 90 12.12 42.32 8.66
N SER A 91 11.21 42.01 7.71
CA SER A 91 10.32 40.84 7.74
C SER A 91 9.43 40.73 8.99
N ASP A 92 9.19 41.84 9.71
CA ASP A 92 8.33 41.87 10.89
C ASP A 92 6.86 42.13 10.50
N TYR A 93 6.25 41.10 9.92
CA TYR A 93 4.91 41.20 9.33
C TYR A 93 3.81 41.53 10.34
N LEU A 94 3.95 41.07 11.59
CA LEU A 94 2.95 41.32 12.64
C LEU A 94 2.84 42.80 12.97
N LYS A 95 3.97 43.48 13.17
CA LYS A 95 3.99 44.93 13.42
C LYS A 95 3.55 45.75 12.23
N VAL A 96 3.83 45.28 11.01
CA VAL A 96 3.34 45.94 9.79
C VAL A 96 1.81 45.91 9.72
N ILE A 97 1.21 44.75 10.01
CA ILE A 97 -0.26 44.58 9.98
C ILE A 97 -0.92 45.49 11.02
N GLU A 98 -0.43 45.51 12.26
CA GLU A 98 -0.93 46.39 13.32
C GLU A 98 -0.82 47.87 12.94
N CYS A 99 0.29 48.27 12.32
CA CYS A 99 0.49 49.65 11.85
C CYS A 99 -0.47 50.03 10.71
N ILE A 100 -0.82 49.10 9.83
CA ILE A 100 -1.79 49.34 8.75
C ILE A 100 -3.22 49.43 9.32
N GLU A 101 -3.60 48.52 10.23
CA GLU A 101 -4.92 48.51 10.86
C GLU A 101 -5.17 49.80 11.66
N THR A 102 -4.19 50.22 12.47
CA THR A 102 -4.26 51.48 13.21
C THR A 102 -4.30 52.70 12.28
N SER A 103 -3.57 52.68 11.15
CA SER A 103 -3.62 53.74 10.15
C SER A 103 -4.99 53.82 9.44
N GLU A 104 -5.64 52.68 9.20
CA GLU A 104 -6.98 52.61 8.63
C GLU A 104 -8.04 53.10 9.63
N GLU A 105 -7.91 52.75 10.91
CA GLU A 105 -8.78 53.23 11.98
C GLU A 105 -8.72 54.76 12.10
N VAL A 106 -7.51 55.35 12.16
CA VAL A 106 -7.30 56.81 12.22
C VAL A 106 -7.86 57.51 10.97
N LEU A 107 -7.74 56.90 9.79
CA LEU A 107 -8.29 57.44 8.55
C LEU A 107 -9.83 57.46 8.55
N SER A 108 -10.46 56.42 9.09
CA SER A 108 -11.92 56.26 9.10
C SER A 108 -12.63 57.13 10.16
N THR A 109 -12.00 57.30 11.33
CA THR A 109 -12.59 58.01 12.48
C THR A 109 -12.31 59.52 12.46
N GLU A 110 -11.04 59.92 12.45
CA GLU A 110 -10.63 61.31 12.70
C GLU A 110 -10.53 62.17 11.41
N LEU A 111 -10.27 61.53 10.28
CA LEU A 111 -9.96 62.20 9.00
C LEU A 111 -11.03 62.02 7.90
N SER A 112 -12.23 61.56 8.28
CA SER A 112 -13.36 61.44 7.36
C SER A 112 -13.67 62.80 6.67
N GLY A 113 -13.60 62.81 5.33
CA GLY A 113 -13.87 63.99 4.50
C GLY A 113 -12.66 64.82 4.05
N VAL A 114 -11.42 64.46 4.43
CA VAL A 114 -10.21 65.13 3.91
C VAL A 114 -9.86 64.59 2.52
N GLN A 115 -10.02 65.43 1.49
CA GLN A 115 -9.83 65.02 0.08
C GLN A 115 -8.42 64.51 -0.25
N CYS A 116 -7.39 64.98 0.46
CA CYS A 116 -5.99 64.58 0.25
C CYS A 116 -5.75 63.08 0.49
N PHE A 117 -6.57 62.41 1.30
CA PHE A 117 -6.40 61.00 1.65
C PHE A 117 -7.41 60.06 0.99
N ARG A 118 -8.15 60.55 -0.01
CA ARG A 118 -9.18 59.76 -0.71
C ARG A 118 -8.65 58.45 -1.30
N HIS A 119 -7.37 58.43 -1.69
CA HIS A 119 -6.72 57.27 -2.27
C HIS A 119 -5.85 56.48 -1.27
N LEU A 120 -5.61 57.01 -0.07
CA LEU A 120 -4.75 56.37 0.92
C LEU A 120 -5.38 55.08 1.46
N GLY A 121 -6.69 55.07 1.70
CA GLY A 121 -7.40 53.86 2.12
C GLY A 121 -7.30 52.73 1.09
N SER A 122 -7.46 53.03 -0.21
CA SER A 122 -7.26 52.04 -1.26
C SER A 122 -5.81 51.57 -1.37
N GLN A 123 -4.83 52.46 -1.15
CA GLN A 123 -3.40 52.11 -1.16
C GLN A 123 -3.03 51.23 0.03
N LEU A 124 -3.54 51.50 1.23
CA LEU A 124 -3.33 50.67 2.42
C LEU A 124 -3.92 49.28 2.22
N LYS A 125 -5.11 49.18 1.61
CA LYS A 125 -5.74 47.90 1.27
C LYS A 125 -4.97 47.11 0.20
N GLU A 126 -4.41 47.79 -0.79
CA GLU A 126 -3.53 47.16 -1.79
C GLU A 126 -2.22 46.70 -1.16
N LEU A 127 -1.61 47.53 -0.30
CA LEU A 127 -0.40 47.21 0.46
C LEU A 127 -0.62 45.99 1.35
N TYR A 128 -1.74 45.94 2.07
CA TYR A 128 -2.17 44.75 2.83
C TYR A 128 -2.24 43.50 1.94
N GLY A 129 -2.76 43.65 0.72
CA GLY A 129 -2.83 42.58 -0.26
C GLY A 129 -1.47 42.11 -0.80
N VAL A 130 -0.52 43.03 -0.98
CA VAL A 130 0.88 42.77 -1.38
C VAL A 130 1.64 42.07 -0.26
N ILE A 131 1.51 42.55 0.97
CA ILE A 131 2.13 41.95 2.16
C ILE A 131 1.68 40.50 2.30
N GLY A 132 0.38 40.25 2.18
CA GLY A 132 -0.13 38.88 2.20
C GLY A 132 0.37 37.99 1.05
N ARG A 133 0.94 38.53 -0.05
CA ARG A 133 1.62 37.73 -1.10
C ARG A 133 3.08 37.51 -0.74
N MET A 134 3.78 38.54 -0.29
CA MET A 134 5.17 38.44 0.20
C MET A 134 5.29 37.43 1.34
N MET A 135 4.36 37.44 2.30
CA MET A 135 4.33 36.45 3.39
C MET A 135 4.13 35.01 2.89
N LEU A 136 3.35 34.81 1.82
CA LEU A 136 3.16 33.47 1.23
C LEU A 136 4.42 32.99 0.50
N GLU A 137 5.12 33.88 -0.19
CA GLU A 137 6.39 33.59 -0.87
C GLU A 137 7.51 33.28 0.14
N ASP A 138 7.62 34.10 1.19
CA ASP A 138 8.56 33.87 2.29
C ASP A 138 8.24 32.56 3.03
N PHE A 139 6.96 32.31 3.32
CA PHE A 139 6.52 31.04 3.89
C PHE A 139 6.91 29.85 3.01
N ALA A 140 6.65 29.94 1.70
CA ALA A 140 7.02 28.88 0.76
C ALA A 140 8.53 28.62 0.78
N SER A 141 9.36 29.67 0.78
CA SER A 141 10.81 29.54 0.86
C SER A 141 11.27 28.91 2.18
N LEU A 142 10.69 29.32 3.31
CA LEU A 142 11.00 28.77 4.63
C LEU A 142 10.60 27.30 4.74
N VAL A 143 9.39 26.93 4.32
CA VAL A 143 8.93 25.54 4.33
C VAL A 143 9.77 24.67 3.40
N GLN A 144 10.15 25.18 2.22
CA GLN A 144 11.03 24.46 1.30
C GLN A 144 12.43 24.23 1.90
N LYS A 145 12.97 25.19 2.64
CA LYS A 145 14.25 25.02 3.36
C LYS A 145 14.12 24.00 4.49
N GLU A 146 13.06 24.08 5.28
CA GLU A 146 12.81 23.16 6.41
C GLU A 146 12.56 21.73 5.94
N PHE A 147 11.73 21.51 4.92
CA PHE A 147 11.39 20.18 4.45
C PHE A 147 12.40 19.60 3.45
N GLY A 148 13.17 20.46 2.77
CA GLY A 148 14.18 20.06 1.78
C GLY A 148 15.55 19.70 2.39
N THR A 149 15.84 20.12 3.61
CA THR A 149 17.12 19.81 4.29
C THR A 149 16.95 18.67 5.30
N LYS A 150 17.95 17.78 5.37
CA LYS A 150 18.04 16.80 6.47
C LYS A 150 18.55 17.59 7.68
N PRO A 151 17.77 17.76 8.77
CA PRO A 151 18.23 18.45 9.96
C PRO A 151 19.28 17.60 10.67
N GLU A 152 20.10 18.27 11.46
CA GLU A 152 21.13 17.66 12.30
C GLU A 152 20.50 16.71 13.33
N GLU A 153 21.25 15.65 13.70
CA GLU A 153 20.79 14.65 14.68
C GLU A 153 20.26 15.32 15.96
N GLY A 154 18.97 15.10 16.26
CA GLY A 154 18.32 15.62 17.46
C GLY A 154 17.56 16.94 17.32
N VAL A 155 17.64 17.62 16.16
CA VAL A 155 16.87 18.84 15.87
C VAL A 155 15.68 18.50 14.96
N LEU A 156 14.46 18.83 15.41
CA LEU A 156 13.23 18.55 14.65
C LEU A 156 12.84 19.67 13.69
N LEU A 157 13.18 20.92 14.01
CA LEU A 157 12.92 22.14 13.20
C LEU A 157 14.09 23.11 13.38
N THR A 158 14.56 23.74 12.31
CA THR A 158 15.69 24.70 12.37
C THR A 158 15.21 26.15 12.43
N TYR A 159 14.13 26.47 11.71
CA TYR A 159 13.53 27.80 11.59
C TYR A 159 12.17 27.94 12.33
N GLU A 160 11.97 27.22 13.45
CA GLU A 160 10.68 27.21 14.18
C GLU A 160 10.16 28.62 14.52
N GLY A 161 11.04 29.52 14.97
CA GLY A 161 10.69 30.90 15.31
C GLY A 161 10.20 31.71 14.12
N GLU A 162 10.93 31.70 13.00
CA GLU A 162 10.58 32.46 11.79
C GLU A 162 9.32 31.89 11.13
N LEU A 163 9.20 30.56 11.07
CA LEU A 163 8.04 29.88 10.52
C LEU A 163 6.78 30.18 11.34
N SER A 164 6.87 30.17 12.68
CA SER A 164 5.74 30.48 13.56
C SER A 164 5.26 31.94 13.41
N CYS A 165 6.18 32.89 13.28
CA CYS A 165 5.85 34.30 13.06
C CYS A 165 5.11 34.52 11.73
N VAL A 166 5.62 33.92 10.65
CA VAL A 166 5.00 34.03 9.32
C VAL A 166 3.64 33.30 9.29
N LEU A 167 3.53 32.12 9.90
CA LEU A 167 2.27 31.40 10.05
C LEU A 167 1.23 32.22 10.82
N MET A 168 1.62 32.84 11.94
CA MET A 168 0.72 33.67 12.75
C MET A 168 0.22 34.88 11.96
N GLY A 169 1.08 35.56 11.21
CA GLY A 169 0.64 36.67 10.37
C GLY A 169 -0.26 36.22 9.19
N LEU A 170 0.00 35.06 8.58
CA LEU A 170 -0.86 34.51 7.52
C LEU A 170 -2.26 34.13 8.05
N VAL A 171 -2.32 33.63 9.29
CA VAL A 171 -3.59 33.36 9.99
C VAL A 171 -4.34 34.65 10.31
N GLN A 172 -3.65 35.71 10.75
CA GLN A 172 -4.26 37.02 11.01
C GLN A 172 -4.84 37.66 9.73
N VAL A 173 -4.11 37.56 8.61
CA VAL A 173 -4.55 38.05 7.28
C VAL A 173 -5.67 37.19 6.67
N ARG A 174 -6.06 36.09 7.34
CA ARG A 174 -7.09 35.12 6.89
C ARG A 174 -6.83 34.54 5.50
N ARG A 175 -5.57 34.51 5.07
CA ARG A 175 -5.15 33.90 3.80
C ARG A 175 -4.71 32.48 4.05
N PHE A 176 -5.65 31.54 3.95
CA PHE A 176 -5.38 30.12 4.17
C PHE A 176 -4.72 29.40 2.97
N GLY A 177 -4.33 30.15 1.93
CA GLY A 177 -3.64 29.63 0.75
C GLY A 177 -2.31 28.93 1.06
N PHE A 178 -1.69 29.22 2.20
CA PHE A 178 -0.45 28.54 2.62
C PHE A 178 -0.62 27.02 2.81
N MET A 179 -1.83 26.53 3.08
CA MET A 179 -2.07 25.09 3.24
C MET A 179 -1.93 24.30 1.94
N SER A 180 -2.14 24.92 0.78
CA SER A 180 -1.83 24.28 -0.51
C SER A 180 -0.32 24.18 -0.71
N VAL A 181 0.43 25.21 -0.30
CA VAL A 181 1.90 25.25 -0.32
C VAL A 181 2.48 24.14 0.56
N VAL A 182 2.00 24.00 1.80
CA VAL A 182 2.44 22.92 2.71
C VAL A 182 2.18 21.55 2.10
N ARG A 183 1.01 21.34 1.47
CA ARG A 183 0.68 20.08 0.82
C ARG A 183 1.62 19.74 -0.33
N THR A 184 1.87 20.70 -1.23
CA THR A 184 2.78 20.51 -2.36
C THR A 184 4.19 20.24 -1.88
N GLU A 185 4.64 20.95 -0.84
CA GLU A 185 5.99 20.80 -0.31
C GLU A 185 6.17 19.46 0.42
N VAL A 186 5.18 18.99 1.19
CA VAL A 186 5.19 17.64 1.77
C VAL A 186 5.32 16.56 0.68
N MET A 187 4.61 16.72 -0.44
CA MET A 187 4.68 15.77 -1.56
C MET A 187 6.06 15.80 -2.25
N GLU A 188 6.64 16.96 -2.49
CA GLU A 188 7.96 17.07 -3.12
C GLU A 188 9.09 16.65 -2.18
N ALA A 189 9.01 16.96 -0.88
CA ALA A 189 9.97 16.51 0.13
C ALA A 189 10.02 14.98 0.24
N LEU A 190 8.87 14.30 0.38
CA LEU A 190 8.80 12.83 0.39
C LEU A 190 9.34 12.20 -0.90
N LYS A 191 9.12 12.85 -2.04
CA LYS A 191 9.68 12.44 -3.34
C LYS A 191 11.20 12.66 -3.38
N GLY A 192 11.70 13.77 -2.81
CA GLY A 192 13.12 14.08 -2.66
C GLY A 192 13.83 13.05 -1.81
N ILE A 193 13.27 12.70 -0.64
CA ILE A 193 13.80 11.67 0.28
C ILE A 193 13.93 10.33 -0.46
N MET A 194 12.86 9.85 -1.09
CA MET A 194 12.91 8.57 -1.83
C MET A 194 13.96 8.60 -2.94
N ARG A 195 14.08 9.71 -3.66
CA ARG A 195 15.07 9.86 -4.73
C ARG A 195 16.49 9.83 -4.19
N HIS A 196 16.74 10.51 -3.09
CA HIS A 196 18.05 10.58 -2.46
C HIS A 196 18.49 9.19 -1.99
N GLU A 197 17.65 8.49 -1.22
CA GLU A 197 17.96 7.17 -0.66
C GLU A 197 18.14 6.13 -1.76
N VAL A 198 17.24 6.07 -2.76
CA VAL A 198 17.40 5.14 -3.88
C VAL A 198 18.70 5.43 -4.66
N LYS A 199 19.02 6.71 -4.91
CA LYS A 199 20.27 7.09 -5.59
C LYS A 199 21.51 6.70 -4.78
N LEU A 200 21.49 6.92 -3.46
CA LEU A 200 22.58 6.59 -2.55
C LEU A 200 22.88 5.09 -2.60
N HIS A 201 21.86 4.25 -2.45
CA HIS A 201 22.02 2.80 -2.46
C HIS A 201 22.40 2.22 -3.83
N ILE A 202 21.98 2.85 -4.94
CA ILE A 202 22.45 2.47 -6.29
C ILE A 202 23.96 2.70 -6.42
N VAL A 203 24.45 3.85 -5.92
CA VAL A 203 25.88 4.18 -5.94
C VAL A 203 26.68 3.29 -4.98
N GLU A 204 26.19 3.05 -3.76
CA GLU A 204 26.82 2.13 -2.80
C GLU A 204 26.91 0.70 -3.35
N SER A 205 25.93 0.28 -4.15
CA SER A 205 25.92 -1.04 -4.80
C SER A 205 26.84 -1.13 -6.03
N GLY A 206 27.52 -0.05 -6.40
CA GLY A 206 28.45 0.00 -7.53
C GLY A 206 27.77 -0.02 -8.90
N LEU A 207 26.51 0.40 -9.01
CA LEU A 207 25.75 0.45 -10.26
C LEU A 207 25.78 1.86 -10.87
N ASP A 208 25.81 1.94 -12.20
CA ASP A 208 25.77 3.21 -12.92
C ASP A 208 24.37 3.86 -12.91
N LEU A 209 24.34 5.19 -12.85
CA LEU A 209 23.11 6.01 -12.81
C LEU A 209 22.45 6.22 -14.19
N THR A 210 22.91 5.54 -15.25
CA THR A 210 22.49 5.80 -16.64
C THR A 210 20.99 5.69 -16.87
N ASP A 211 20.31 4.80 -16.13
CA ASP A 211 18.88 4.49 -16.30
C ASP A 211 18.04 5.09 -15.15
N PHE A 212 18.64 5.90 -14.27
CA PHE A 212 17.94 6.48 -13.13
C PHE A 212 17.09 7.67 -13.57
N ASP A 213 15.76 7.48 -13.60
CA ASP A 213 14.81 8.57 -13.78
C ASP A 213 14.73 9.42 -12.50
N PRO A 214 15.26 10.66 -12.50
CA PRO A 214 15.16 11.52 -11.34
C PRO A 214 13.70 11.81 -11.00
N THR A 215 12.78 11.86 -11.96
CA THR A 215 11.37 12.17 -11.68
C THR A 215 10.62 11.07 -10.91
N LEU A 216 11.25 9.89 -10.72
CA LEU A 216 10.71 8.70 -10.04
C LEU A 216 9.43 8.15 -10.70
N ASN A 217 9.15 8.55 -11.94
CA ASN A 217 8.04 8.00 -12.71
C ASN A 217 8.37 6.59 -13.21
N GLN A 218 9.65 6.34 -13.49
CA GLN A 218 10.18 5.04 -13.91
C GLN A 218 11.29 4.55 -12.96
N LEU A 219 10.88 4.00 -11.82
CA LEU A 219 11.79 3.33 -10.86
C LEU A 219 12.23 1.92 -11.30
N GLY A 220 11.75 1.43 -12.45
CA GLY A 220 11.75 0.01 -12.81
C GLY A 220 13.14 -0.61 -12.97
N GLU A 221 13.95 -0.16 -13.92
CA GLU A 221 15.24 -0.82 -14.21
C GLU A 221 16.31 -0.61 -13.13
N PRO A 222 16.52 0.59 -12.56
CA PRO A 222 17.55 0.80 -11.54
C PRO A 222 17.33 -0.03 -10.27
N VAL A 223 16.08 -0.12 -9.81
CA VAL A 223 15.70 -0.88 -8.60
C VAL A 223 15.77 -2.40 -8.85
N ARG A 224 15.56 -2.85 -10.09
CA ARG A 224 15.69 -4.28 -10.44
C ARG A 224 17.13 -4.76 -10.57
N ARG A 225 18.09 -3.88 -10.85
CA ARG A 225 19.52 -4.24 -10.89
C ARG A 225 20.15 -4.43 -9.51
N LEU A 226 19.53 -3.89 -8.45
CA LEU A 226 19.99 -4.08 -7.07
C LEU A 226 19.88 -5.55 -6.64
N LYS A 227 20.84 -6.01 -5.83
CA LYS A 227 20.72 -7.29 -5.12
C LYS A 227 19.66 -7.17 -4.03
N PHE A 228 19.07 -8.31 -3.64
CA PHE A 228 17.98 -8.30 -2.67
C PHE A 228 18.34 -7.64 -1.34
N ASN A 229 19.54 -7.90 -0.79
CA ASN A 229 19.94 -7.33 0.49
C ASN A 229 20.11 -5.81 0.42
N ASP A 230 20.73 -5.30 -0.67
CA ASP A 230 20.93 -3.86 -0.88
C ASP A 230 19.59 -3.14 -1.11
N TRP A 231 18.70 -3.77 -1.88
CA TRP A 231 17.33 -3.30 -2.09
C TRP A 231 16.53 -3.27 -0.78
N LEU A 232 16.60 -4.32 0.04
CA LEU A 232 15.89 -4.37 1.31
C LEU A 232 16.40 -3.28 2.27
N LYS A 233 17.71 -3.04 2.29
CA LYS A 233 18.32 -1.93 3.03
C LYS A 233 17.82 -0.57 2.53
N THR A 234 17.68 -0.40 1.21
CA THR A 234 17.07 0.80 0.63
C THR A 234 15.63 1.00 1.14
N VAL A 235 14.82 -0.06 1.17
CA VAL A 235 13.45 0.02 1.69
C VAL A 235 13.45 0.36 3.18
N GLU A 236 14.35 -0.22 3.96
CA GLU A 236 14.52 0.06 5.39
C GLU A 236 14.88 1.54 5.64
N ASP A 237 15.88 2.06 4.95
CA ASP A 237 16.31 3.45 5.10
C ASP A 237 15.22 4.44 4.64
N VAL A 238 14.54 4.14 3.52
CA VAL A 238 13.37 4.93 3.07
C VAL A 238 12.25 4.91 4.12
N THR A 239 11.95 3.76 4.74
CA THR A 239 10.92 3.69 5.79
C THR A 239 11.29 4.49 7.04
N LYS A 240 12.56 4.47 7.46
CA LYS A 240 13.07 5.26 8.59
C LYS A 240 12.97 6.76 8.31
N GLU A 241 13.44 7.20 7.14
CA GLU A 241 13.40 8.61 6.76
C GLU A 241 11.98 9.13 6.56
N PHE A 242 11.09 8.31 5.99
CA PHE A 242 9.67 8.64 5.89
C PHE A 242 9.01 8.79 7.27
N PHE A 243 9.36 7.93 8.22
CA PHE A 243 8.86 8.01 9.59
C PHE A 243 9.32 9.30 10.28
N GLU A 244 10.63 9.59 10.26
CA GLU A 244 11.18 10.80 10.86
C GLU A 244 10.63 12.07 10.19
N PHE A 245 10.46 12.08 8.87
CA PHE A 245 9.83 13.19 8.17
C PHE A 245 8.36 13.40 8.60
N CYS A 246 7.56 12.33 8.72
CA CYS A 246 6.17 12.45 9.17
C CYS A 246 6.09 12.98 10.62
N LYS A 247 7.04 12.58 11.48
CA LYS A 247 7.17 13.11 12.85
C LYS A 247 7.55 14.60 12.85
N ARG A 248 8.42 15.05 11.94
CA ARG A 248 8.72 16.48 11.76
C ARG A 248 7.52 17.28 11.30
N VAL A 249 6.74 16.78 10.34
CA VAL A 249 5.50 17.43 9.89
C VAL A 249 4.50 17.55 11.05
N GLN A 250 4.43 16.53 11.91
CA GLN A 250 3.60 16.59 13.11
C GLN A 250 4.03 17.74 14.04
N VAL A 251 5.33 17.83 14.39
CA VAL A 251 5.85 18.84 15.32
C VAL A 251 5.85 20.26 14.72
N GLY A 252 6.21 20.40 13.44
CA GLY A 252 6.27 21.69 12.72
C GLY A 252 4.93 22.43 12.61
N LEU A 253 3.82 21.70 12.73
CA LEU A 253 2.47 22.27 12.66
C LEU A 253 1.68 22.10 13.97
N ASP A 254 2.19 21.32 14.94
CA ASP A 254 1.70 21.27 16.33
C ASP A 254 2.11 22.48 17.17
N CYS A 255 2.76 23.49 16.57
CA CYS A 255 2.71 24.87 17.02
C CYS A 255 1.25 25.32 17.03
N ARG A 256 0.53 24.85 18.06
CA ARG A 256 -0.75 25.37 18.50
C ARG A 256 -0.66 26.88 18.36
N THR A 257 -1.58 27.46 17.62
CA THR A 257 -2.62 28.41 18.09
C THR A 257 -2.64 28.82 19.59
N THR A 258 -1.55 28.73 20.36
CA THR A 258 -1.30 29.36 21.65
C THR A 258 -0.81 30.77 21.41
N GLY A 259 -1.70 31.56 20.82
CA GLY A 259 -1.76 33.00 20.98
C GLY A 259 -3.20 33.29 21.33
N SER A 260 -3.57 33.04 22.58
CA SER A 260 -4.83 33.46 23.18
C SER A 260 -4.87 34.98 23.29
N THR A 261 -4.84 35.69 22.16
CA THR A 261 -5.09 37.13 22.04
C THR A 261 -5.34 37.48 20.56
N ILE A 262 -6.34 36.88 19.93
CA ILE A 262 -6.93 37.51 18.73
C ILE A 262 -7.97 38.49 19.26
N SER A 263 -7.67 39.78 19.14
CA SER A 263 -8.55 40.90 19.50
C SER A 263 -9.93 40.73 18.83
N PRO A 264 -11.06 41.11 19.47
CA PRO A 264 -12.41 40.82 18.98
C PRO A 264 -12.87 41.62 17.74
N PHE A 265 -12.01 42.43 17.10
CA PHE A 265 -12.50 43.54 16.26
C PHE A 265 -12.71 43.26 14.76
N ALA A 266 -12.36 42.08 14.24
CA ALA A 266 -12.48 41.79 12.80
C ALA A 266 -13.64 40.83 12.44
N ALA A 267 -14.79 41.01 13.07
CA ALA A 267 -16.03 40.28 12.77
C ALA A 267 -17.04 41.19 12.07
N GLU A 268 -16.72 41.66 10.87
CA GLU A 268 -17.74 42.18 9.93
C GLU A 268 -17.64 41.46 8.59
N GLU A 269 -18.81 41.00 8.15
CA GLU A 269 -19.05 40.26 6.92
C GLU A 269 -18.69 41.08 5.68
N ALA A 270 -17.86 40.53 4.80
CA ALA A 270 -17.73 41.02 3.44
C ALA A 270 -18.23 39.96 2.46
N THR A 271 -19.30 40.33 1.76
CA THR A 271 -20.09 39.58 0.79
C THR A 271 -19.27 39.01 -0.36
N VAL A 272 -19.66 37.78 -0.72
CA VAL A 272 -19.21 36.96 -1.85
C VAL A 272 -19.35 37.70 -3.18
N VAL A 273 -18.28 37.77 -3.96
CA VAL A 273 -18.34 38.00 -5.41
C VAL A 273 -17.89 36.70 -6.08
N ASP A 274 -18.85 36.06 -6.72
CA ASP A 274 -18.72 34.83 -7.48
C ASP A 274 -18.08 35.14 -8.84
N LEU A 275 -16.93 34.53 -9.13
CA LEU A 275 -16.36 34.50 -10.48
C LEU A 275 -15.96 33.05 -10.78
N SER A 276 -16.90 32.35 -11.40
CA SER A 276 -16.61 31.14 -12.15
C SER A 276 -15.78 31.50 -13.39
N SER A 277 -14.68 30.79 -13.60
CA SER A 277 -14.15 30.58 -14.94
C SER A 277 -13.66 29.15 -15.05
N SER A 278 -14.39 28.42 -15.89
CA SER A 278 -14.03 27.18 -16.58
C SER A 278 -12.60 27.16 -17.09
N ASP A 279 -11.96 25.98 -17.01
CA ASP A 279 -11.25 25.43 -18.16
C ASP A 279 -11.17 23.90 -18.07
N GLN A 280 -11.42 23.28 -19.22
CA GLN A 280 -11.56 21.85 -19.48
C GLN A 280 -10.24 21.20 -19.91
N ASP A 281 -10.23 19.87 -19.75
CA ASP A 281 -9.51 18.85 -20.53
C ASP A 281 -7.99 18.67 -20.32
N VAL A 282 -7.55 17.42 -20.09
CA VAL A 282 -7.21 16.45 -21.15
C VAL A 282 -7.13 15.04 -20.55
N SER A 283 -7.88 14.10 -21.14
CA SER A 283 -7.84 12.67 -20.83
C SER A 283 -6.72 11.99 -21.62
N PHE A 284 -5.97 11.07 -20.98
CA PHE A 284 -5.07 10.13 -21.67
C PHE A 284 -5.54 8.68 -21.52
N PRO A 285 -5.43 7.83 -22.57
CA PRO A 285 -6.10 6.53 -22.62
C PRO A 285 -5.21 5.36 -22.17
N PHE A 286 -5.86 4.37 -21.54
CA PHE A 286 -5.45 2.97 -21.37
C PHE A 286 -4.29 2.64 -20.41
N GLY A 287 -4.63 2.12 -19.22
CA GLY A 287 -3.69 1.34 -18.38
C GLY A 287 -3.85 1.42 -16.85
N VAL A 288 -4.81 2.18 -16.30
CA VAL A 288 -4.88 2.51 -14.85
C VAL A 288 -6.24 2.17 -14.21
N TYR A 289 -7.04 1.29 -14.82
CA TYR A 289 -8.46 1.13 -14.45
C TYR A 289 -8.77 0.45 -13.11
N TYR A 290 -7.79 0.05 -12.31
CA TYR A 290 -8.02 -0.50 -10.95
C TYR A 290 -7.42 0.29 -9.79
N TRP A 291 -6.65 1.35 -10.04
CA TRP A 291 -6.11 2.22 -8.99
C TRP A 291 -7.05 3.37 -8.59
N HIS A 292 -8.09 3.62 -9.40
CA HIS A 292 -9.03 4.71 -9.23
C HIS A 292 -10.40 4.31 -8.64
N ARG A 293 -10.58 3.09 -8.16
CA ARG A 293 -11.85 2.72 -7.50
C ARG A 293 -11.82 3.07 -6.00
N CYS A 294 -11.62 4.35 -5.71
CA CYS A 294 -11.99 4.98 -4.43
C CYS A 294 -12.67 6.30 -4.74
N SER A 295 -13.86 6.23 -5.34
CA SER A 295 -14.73 7.39 -5.45
C SER A 295 -15.47 7.64 -4.14
N ALA A 296 -15.37 8.90 -3.72
CA ALA A 296 -16.37 9.70 -3.00
C ALA A 296 -16.64 9.33 -1.53
N SER A 297 -15.85 9.93 -0.62
CA SER A 297 -16.34 10.65 0.59
C SER A 297 -15.29 10.85 1.70
N GLY A 298 -14.05 10.37 1.55
CA GLY A 298 -13.07 10.43 2.66
C GLY A 298 -11.59 10.42 2.29
N ASP A 299 -11.20 10.80 1.07
CA ASP A 299 -9.78 10.92 0.71
C ASP A 299 -9.19 12.20 1.35
N PRO A 300 -8.15 12.10 2.22
CA PRO A 300 -7.48 13.26 2.78
C PRO A 300 -6.98 14.24 1.72
N ALA A 301 -6.57 13.76 0.54
CA ALA A 301 -6.15 14.62 -0.56
C ALA A 301 -7.32 15.47 -1.11
N ALA A 302 -8.53 14.91 -1.20
CA ALA A 302 -9.73 15.61 -1.61
C ALA A 302 -10.25 16.56 -0.52
N LEU A 303 -10.15 16.17 0.76
CA LEU A 303 -10.52 17.02 1.91
C LEU A 303 -9.57 18.22 2.05
N LEU A 304 -8.28 18.02 1.74
CA LEU A 304 -7.28 19.08 1.73
C LEU A 304 -7.40 19.99 0.50
N ALA A 305 -7.91 19.49 -0.64
CA ALA A 305 -8.08 20.28 -1.85
C ALA A 305 -9.16 21.37 -1.75
N VAL A 306 -10.00 21.35 -0.71
CA VAL A 306 -11.01 22.38 -0.46
C VAL A 306 -10.34 23.66 0.04
N GLU A 307 -10.68 24.80 -0.57
CA GLU A 307 -10.28 26.11 -0.06
C GLU A 307 -10.75 26.29 1.38
N ILE A 308 -9.80 26.49 2.30
CA ILE A 308 -10.09 26.76 3.70
C ILE A 308 -10.59 28.20 3.78
N ARG A 309 -11.79 28.39 4.34
CA ARG A 309 -12.42 29.72 4.47
C ARG A 309 -12.64 30.13 5.92
N SER A 310 -12.34 29.25 6.89
CA SER A 310 -12.58 29.49 8.31
C SER A 310 -11.53 28.87 9.23
N LEU A 311 -11.32 29.48 10.39
CA LEU A 311 -10.36 29.02 11.42
C LEU A 311 -10.67 27.60 11.96
N PRO A 312 -11.94 27.19 12.17
CA PRO A 312 -12.26 25.81 12.58
C PRO A 312 -11.95 24.78 11.49
N GLN A 313 -12.08 25.15 10.21
CA GLN A 313 -11.67 24.28 9.10
C GLN A 313 -10.14 24.14 9.08
N LEU A 314 -9.38 25.21 9.29
CA LEU A 314 -7.92 25.16 9.39
C LEU A 314 -7.47 24.17 10.48
N GLN A 315 -8.06 24.26 11.68
CA GLN A 315 -7.72 23.36 12.80
C GLN A 315 -7.98 21.89 12.48
N ARG A 316 -9.10 21.56 11.80
CA ARG A 316 -9.37 20.19 11.34
C ARG A 316 -8.38 19.74 10.27
N THR A 317 -8.03 20.62 9.35
CA THR A 317 -7.11 20.32 8.25
C THR A 317 -5.69 20.07 8.76
N VAL A 318 -5.21 20.86 9.72
CA VAL A 318 -3.91 20.65 10.38
C VAL A 318 -3.89 19.30 11.11
N SER A 319 -4.98 18.93 11.79
CA SER A 319 -5.11 17.62 12.44
C SER A 319 -5.03 16.42 11.47
N ILE A 320 -5.36 16.60 10.19
CA ILE A 320 -5.36 15.54 9.16
C ILE A 320 -4.06 15.57 8.33
N LEU A 321 -3.25 16.63 8.45
CA LEU A 321 -2.05 16.81 7.63
C LEU A 321 -0.99 15.73 7.86
N THR A 322 -0.82 15.27 9.10
CA THR A 322 0.07 14.15 9.42
C THR A 322 -0.44 12.84 8.81
N GLU A 323 -1.76 12.61 8.82
CA GLU A 323 -2.37 11.46 8.15
C GLU A 323 -2.16 11.51 6.63
N PHE A 324 -2.21 12.72 6.04
CA PHE A 324 -1.91 12.95 4.63
C PHE A 324 -0.43 12.71 4.29
N ALA A 325 0.50 13.20 5.10
CA ALA A 325 1.93 12.95 4.92
C ALA A 325 2.24 11.45 4.97
N HIS A 326 1.66 10.76 5.96
CA HIS A 326 1.76 9.31 6.08
C HIS A 326 1.20 8.57 4.85
N HIS A 327 0.01 8.96 4.36
CA HIS A 327 -0.55 8.40 3.13
C HIS A 327 0.36 8.61 1.91
N CYS A 328 0.95 9.81 1.77
CA CYS A 328 1.88 10.12 0.69
C CYS A 328 3.16 9.29 0.75
N ALA A 329 3.66 9.01 1.96
CA ALA A 329 4.81 8.14 2.20
C ALA A 329 4.47 6.69 1.83
N GLN A 330 3.34 6.17 2.31
CA GLN A 330 2.85 4.83 2.00
C GLN A 330 2.65 4.60 0.49
N SER A 331 2.05 5.56 -0.21
CA SER A 331 1.84 5.47 -1.66
C SER A 331 3.17 5.37 -2.44
N ARG A 332 4.19 6.12 -2.02
CA ARG A 332 5.55 6.06 -2.59
C ARG A 332 6.24 4.74 -2.27
N LEU A 333 6.14 4.27 -1.03
CA LEU A 333 6.66 2.97 -0.61
C LEU A 333 6.06 1.84 -1.45
N CYS A 334 4.74 1.85 -1.70
CA CYS A 334 4.10 0.89 -2.61
C CYS A 334 4.68 0.94 -4.03
N ARG A 335 4.99 2.13 -4.56
CA ARG A 335 5.63 2.26 -5.90
C ARG A 335 7.02 1.63 -5.91
N LEU A 336 7.82 1.82 -4.85
CA LEU A 336 9.15 1.22 -4.72
C LEU A 336 9.07 -0.32 -4.67
N LEU A 337 8.14 -0.86 -3.88
CA LEU A 337 7.92 -2.31 -3.77
C LEU A 337 7.44 -2.93 -5.10
N VAL A 338 6.50 -2.30 -5.78
CA VAL A 338 5.98 -2.75 -7.10
C VAL A 338 7.03 -2.61 -8.20
N ALA A 339 7.91 -1.62 -8.14
CA ALA A 339 8.97 -1.43 -9.13
C ALA A 339 9.88 -2.67 -9.21
N ARG A 340 10.17 -3.28 -8.05
CA ARG A 340 10.95 -4.50 -7.93
C ARG A 340 10.22 -5.73 -8.47
N SER A 341 8.92 -5.88 -8.19
CA SER A 341 8.18 -7.08 -8.60
C SER A 341 7.88 -7.17 -10.08
N LYS A 342 7.85 -6.05 -10.82
CA LYS A 342 7.64 -6.11 -12.27
C LYS A 342 8.83 -6.81 -12.94
N VAL A 343 8.57 -7.85 -13.71
CA VAL A 343 9.59 -8.65 -14.41
C VAL A 343 10.46 -7.76 -15.28
N SER A 344 11.78 -7.90 -15.18
CA SER A 344 12.72 -7.27 -16.11
C SER A 344 12.52 -7.81 -17.52
N SER A 345 12.50 -6.92 -18.51
CA SER A 345 12.59 -7.26 -19.94
C SER A 345 13.85 -8.09 -20.27
N SER A 346 14.83 -8.14 -19.37
CA SER A 346 16.11 -8.85 -19.53
C SER A 346 16.09 -10.35 -19.21
N GLY A 347 14.95 -10.94 -18.84
CA GLY A 347 14.83 -12.41 -18.71
C GLY A 347 15.61 -13.03 -17.55
N VAL A 348 16.15 -12.23 -16.62
CA VAL A 348 16.76 -12.75 -15.38
C VAL A 348 15.62 -13.29 -14.50
N PRO A 349 15.61 -14.60 -14.15
CA PRO A 349 14.60 -15.14 -13.25
C PRO A 349 14.70 -14.45 -11.90
N ASP A 350 13.56 -14.06 -11.32
CA ASP A 350 13.51 -13.43 -10.02
C ASP A 350 13.97 -14.44 -8.95
N LEU A 351 15.21 -14.31 -8.46
CA LEU A 351 15.81 -15.18 -7.44
C LEU A 351 15.28 -14.91 -6.02
N THR A 352 14.14 -14.23 -5.88
CA THR A 352 13.59 -13.89 -4.57
C THR A 352 13.14 -15.17 -3.84
N THR A 353 13.82 -15.47 -2.74
CA THR A 353 13.56 -16.64 -1.89
C THR A 353 12.36 -16.39 -0.96
N PRO A 354 11.67 -17.43 -0.48
CA PRO A 354 10.58 -17.28 0.48
C PRO A 354 11.02 -16.54 1.76
N GLU A 355 12.23 -16.78 2.27
CA GLU A 355 12.77 -16.11 3.46
C GLU A 355 13.01 -14.61 3.22
N GLN A 356 13.45 -14.26 2.02
CA GLN A 356 13.59 -12.86 1.59
C GLN A 356 12.23 -12.16 1.59
N LEU A 357 11.18 -12.83 1.11
CA LEU A 357 9.83 -12.28 1.16
C LEU A 357 9.33 -12.10 2.61
N THR A 358 9.62 -13.04 3.51
CA THR A 358 9.30 -12.92 4.94
C THR A 358 9.98 -11.71 5.58
N ARG A 359 11.27 -11.46 5.26
CA ARG A 359 12.00 -10.26 5.75
C ARG A 359 11.39 -8.96 5.26
N MET A 360 10.92 -8.92 4.01
CA MET A 360 10.21 -7.76 3.47
C MET A 360 8.86 -7.55 4.18
N ILE A 361 8.12 -8.63 4.44
CA ILE A 361 6.83 -8.57 5.16
C ILE A 361 7.05 -8.06 6.59
N SER A 362 8.08 -8.53 7.31
CA SER A 362 8.36 -8.07 8.67
C SER A 362 8.73 -6.60 8.70
N LEU A 363 9.62 -6.14 7.81
CA LEU A 363 10.01 -4.72 7.73
C LEU A 363 8.81 -3.78 7.55
N VAL A 364 7.89 -4.13 6.64
CA VAL A 364 6.68 -3.33 6.41
C VAL A 364 5.73 -3.37 7.60
N LYS A 365 5.61 -4.52 8.28
CA LYS A 365 4.79 -4.64 9.50
C LYS A 365 5.37 -3.79 10.63
N ASP A 366 6.67 -3.85 10.87
CA ASP A 366 7.35 -3.09 11.91
C ASP A 366 7.15 -1.57 11.68
N TYR A 367 7.33 -1.11 10.44
CA TYR A 367 7.03 0.28 10.07
C TYR A 367 5.57 0.67 10.36
N GLN A 368 4.60 -0.20 10.04
CA GLN A 368 3.18 0.06 10.31
C GLN A 368 2.87 0.08 11.81
N GLU A 369 3.48 -0.80 12.61
CA GLU A 369 3.32 -0.82 14.06
C GLU A 369 3.89 0.45 14.71
N GLU A 370 5.03 0.93 14.23
CA GLU A 370 5.60 2.22 14.69
C GLU A 370 4.70 3.41 14.32
N CYS A 371 4.16 3.45 13.10
CA CYS A 371 3.17 4.47 12.73
C CYS A 371 1.89 4.40 13.57
N ALA A 372 1.45 3.19 13.95
CA ALA A 372 0.29 3.00 14.82
C ALA A 372 0.52 3.53 16.23
N LYS A 373 1.73 3.34 16.80
CA LYS A 373 2.11 3.88 18.12
C LYS A 373 2.03 5.40 18.18
N GLN A 374 2.37 6.09 17.09
CA GLN A 374 2.27 7.56 17.00
C GLN A 374 0.82 8.07 16.85
N GLY A 375 -0.16 7.18 16.69
CA GLY A 375 -1.57 7.55 16.59
C GLY A 375 -1.98 8.10 15.22
N TRP A 376 -1.18 7.86 14.17
CA TRP A 376 -1.49 8.26 12.78
C TRP A 376 -2.64 7.42 12.16
N HIS A 377 -3.37 6.66 12.97
CA HIS A 377 -4.52 5.83 12.62
C HIS A 377 -5.79 6.15 13.45
N ARG A 378 -5.85 7.31 14.12
CA ARG A 378 -6.97 7.66 15.01
C ARG A 378 -8.31 7.83 14.28
N THR A 379 -8.31 8.28 13.03
CA THR A 379 -9.52 8.38 12.20
C THR A 379 -9.85 7.06 11.48
N GLU A 380 -11.12 6.87 11.10
CA GLU A 380 -11.54 5.73 10.24
C GLU A 380 -10.76 5.69 8.91
N VAL A 381 -10.39 6.87 8.41
CA VAL A 381 -9.56 7.05 7.23
C VAL A 381 -8.13 6.55 7.50
N GLY A 382 -7.52 6.95 8.62
CA GLY A 382 -6.20 6.47 9.05
C GLY A 382 -6.13 4.94 9.22
N ARG A 383 -7.19 4.28 9.69
CA ARG A 383 -7.27 2.80 9.76
C ARG A 383 -7.37 2.12 8.40
N ARG A 384 -8.10 2.70 7.44
CA ARG A 384 -8.13 2.18 6.05
C ARG A 384 -6.79 2.37 5.35
N LEU A 385 -6.13 3.48 5.62
CA LEU A 385 -4.81 3.82 5.10
C LEU A 385 -3.70 2.92 5.69
N ALA A 386 -3.77 2.57 6.98
CA ALA A 386 -2.87 1.59 7.60
C ALA A 386 -2.83 0.26 6.82
N GLY A 387 -3.96 -0.17 6.24
CA GLY A 387 -4.04 -1.37 5.43
C GLY A 387 -3.46 -1.26 4.01
N PHE A 388 -3.10 -0.07 3.54
CA PHE A 388 -2.74 0.16 2.13
C PHE A 388 -1.43 -0.51 1.72
N VAL A 389 -0.34 -0.28 2.46
CA VAL A 389 0.97 -0.89 2.15
C VAL A 389 0.93 -2.40 2.40
N LEU A 390 0.30 -2.85 3.49
CA LEU A 390 0.11 -4.27 3.76
C LEU A 390 -0.72 -4.96 2.66
N GLY A 391 -1.75 -4.28 2.14
CA GLY A 391 -2.51 -4.74 0.98
C GLY A 391 -1.65 -4.83 -0.28
N CYS A 392 -0.74 -3.87 -0.50
CA CYS A 392 0.24 -3.93 -1.59
C CYS A 392 1.19 -5.12 -1.44
N VAL A 393 1.80 -5.31 -0.26
CA VAL A 393 2.67 -6.46 0.04
C VAL A 393 1.93 -7.78 -0.17
N ARG A 394 0.68 -7.87 0.30
CA ARG A 394 -0.16 -9.06 0.09
C ARG A 394 -0.38 -9.36 -1.39
N LYS A 395 -0.62 -8.34 -2.21
CA LYS A 395 -0.74 -8.49 -3.67
C LYS A 395 0.57 -8.98 -4.30
N LEU A 396 1.70 -8.43 -3.89
CA LEU A 396 3.03 -8.85 -4.36
C LEU A 396 3.33 -10.30 -4.00
N CYS A 397 2.93 -10.75 -2.80
CA CYS A 397 3.04 -12.14 -2.39
C CYS A 397 2.19 -13.08 -3.26
N MET A 398 0.96 -12.67 -3.60
CA MET A 398 0.11 -13.45 -4.51
C MET A 398 0.68 -13.53 -5.92
N GLU A 399 1.20 -12.41 -6.47
CA GLU A 399 1.88 -12.40 -7.77
C GLU A 399 3.13 -13.28 -7.76
N TYR A 400 3.88 -13.30 -6.65
CA TYR A 400 5.00 -14.22 -6.45
C TYR A 400 4.54 -15.68 -6.47
N ILE A 401 3.52 -16.04 -5.70
CA ILE A 401 2.98 -17.41 -5.65
C ILE A 401 2.49 -17.87 -7.03
N GLU A 402 1.84 -17.00 -7.79
CA GLU A 402 1.36 -17.30 -9.14
C GLU A 402 2.52 -17.57 -10.11
N ARG A 403 3.57 -16.75 -10.08
CA ARG A 403 4.78 -16.96 -10.89
C ARG A 403 5.53 -18.22 -10.47
N PHE A 404 5.71 -18.40 -9.17
CA PHE A 404 6.35 -19.58 -8.56
C PHE A 404 5.65 -20.86 -9.02
N HIS A 405 4.32 -20.88 -8.99
CA HIS A 405 3.50 -21.98 -9.48
C HIS A 405 3.64 -22.19 -10.99
N THR A 406 3.53 -21.13 -11.78
CA THR A 406 3.58 -21.21 -13.26
C THR A 406 4.94 -21.71 -13.74
N GLN A 407 6.03 -21.23 -13.14
CA GLN A 407 7.40 -21.69 -13.45
C GLN A 407 7.60 -23.17 -13.13
N ARG A 408 7.08 -23.66 -12.00
CA ARG A 408 7.23 -25.06 -11.58
C ARG A 408 6.33 -26.00 -12.38
N ARG A 409 5.15 -25.53 -12.76
CA ARG A 409 4.24 -26.27 -13.63
C ARG A 409 4.87 -26.54 -14.99
N SER A 410 5.51 -25.54 -15.62
CA SER A 410 6.13 -25.74 -16.93
C SER A 410 7.31 -26.71 -16.90
N MET A 411 8.01 -26.85 -15.76
CA MET A 411 9.07 -27.84 -15.58
C MET A 411 8.54 -29.30 -15.60
N LEU A 412 7.25 -29.51 -15.33
CA LEU A 412 6.61 -30.83 -15.35
C LEU A 412 6.05 -31.24 -16.72
N ASP A 413 5.93 -30.30 -17.67
CA ASP A 413 5.28 -30.55 -18.96
C ASP A 413 6.17 -31.34 -19.95
N ALA A 414 7.49 -31.39 -19.72
CA ALA A 414 8.47 -32.03 -20.60
C ALA A 414 8.99 -33.36 -20.00
N GLU A 415 8.27 -34.46 -20.24
CA GLU A 415 8.68 -35.81 -19.82
C GLU A 415 8.79 -36.78 -21.01
N LEU A 416 9.83 -37.62 -20.99
CA LEU A 416 10.15 -38.61 -22.03
C LEU A 416 9.82 -40.05 -21.63
N TRP A 417 9.42 -40.29 -20.39
CA TRP A 417 9.07 -41.60 -19.82
C TRP A 417 10.18 -42.64 -19.90
N LYS A 418 11.40 -42.19 -19.60
CA LYS A 418 12.58 -43.04 -19.46
C LYS A 418 13.05 -43.02 -18.00
N ALA A 419 13.63 -44.14 -17.56
CA ALA A 419 14.31 -44.19 -16.27
C ALA A 419 15.38 -43.09 -16.25
N SER A 420 15.39 -42.29 -15.19
CA SER A 420 16.32 -41.18 -15.02
C SER A 420 17.38 -41.54 -14.00
N GLU A 421 18.62 -41.14 -14.28
CA GLU A 421 19.71 -41.26 -13.30
C GLU A 421 19.45 -40.32 -12.13
N VAL A 422 19.59 -40.85 -10.92
CA VAL A 422 19.34 -40.13 -9.68
C VAL A 422 20.63 -39.43 -9.28
N ALA A 423 20.65 -38.11 -9.42
CA ALA A 423 21.73 -37.29 -8.89
C ALA A 423 21.74 -37.33 -7.34
N ALA A 424 22.92 -37.18 -6.74
CA ALA A 424 23.13 -37.22 -5.28
C ALA A 424 22.24 -36.25 -4.49
N GLU A 425 21.88 -35.11 -5.09
CA GLU A 425 20.97 -34.12 -4.52
C GLU A 425 19.57 -34.67 -4.23
N PHE A 426 19.04 -35.57 -5.07
CA PHE A 426 17.72 -36.17 -4.83
C PHE A 426 17.78 -37.17 -3.69
N GLN A 427 18.85 -37.96 -3.59
CA GLN A 427 19.03 -38.89 -2.47
C GLN A 427 19.21 -38.13 -1.15
N CYS A 428 19.98 -37.03 -1.13
CA CYS A 428 20.11 -36.18 0.06
C CYS A 428 18.77 -35.60 0.52
N LEU A 429 17.90 -35.17 -0.41
CA LEU A 429 16.56 -34.70 -0.11
C LEU A 429 15.74 -35.79 0.60
N VAL A 430 15.78 -37.03 0.11
CA VAL A 430 15.05 -38.15 0.73
C VAL A 430 15.61 -38.50 2.10
N ASP A 431 16.92 -38.68 2.21
CA ASP A 431 17.59 -39.08 3.44
C ASP A 431 17.31 -38.05 4.55
N GLU A 432 17.37 -36.76 4.23
CA GLU A 432 17.05 -35.69 5.17
C GLU A 432 15.55 -35.67 5.52
N SER A 433 14.67 -35.93 4.56
CA SER A 433 13.22 -35.97 4.79
C SER A 433 12.84 -37.10 5.75
N LEU A 434 13.44 -38.28 5.59
CA LEU A 434 13.25 -39.43 6.47
C LEU A 434 13.85 -39.17 7.87
N ARG A 435 15.02 -38.51 7.93
CA ARG A 435 15.69 -38.19 9.20
C ARG A 435 14.94 -37.14 10.02
N THR A 436 14.40 -36.12 9.38
CA THR A 436 13.78 -34.95 10.05
C THR A 436 12.27 -35.03 10.14
N GLY A 437 11.64 -35.91 9.36
CA GLY A 437 10.19 -35.93 9.19
C GLY A 437 9.65 -34.75 8.37
N ARG A 438 10.53 -33.96 7.72
CA ARG A 438 10.15 -32.74 6.98
C ARG A 438 10.78 -32.74 5.59
N LEU A 439 9.97 -32.52 4.57
CA LEU A 439 10.44 -32.46 3.18
C LEU A 439 11.07 -31.09 2.89
N ARG A 440 12.37 -31.06 2.55
CA ARG A 440 13.15 -29.84 2.28
C ARG A 440 14.21 -30.08 1.21
N ASN A 441 14.57 -29.04 0.46
CA ASN A 441 15.68 -29.15 -0.47
C ASN A 441 17.00 -29.01 0.28
N VAL A 442 17.92 -29.94 0.02
CA VAL A 442 19.25 -29.95 0.64
C VAL A 442 20.30 -29.98 -0.46
N PRO A 443 21.37 -29.18 -0.38
CA PRO A 443 22.48 -29.28 -1.32
C PRO A 443 23.14 -30.67 -1.23
N ALA A 444 23.74 -31.11 -2.33
CA ALA A 444 24.41 -32.40 -2.38
C ALA A 444 25.52 -32.48 -1.31
N SER A 445 25.38 -33.43 -0.39
CA SER A 445 26.42 -33.75 0.58
C SER A 445 27.44 -34.67 -0.09
N GLY A 446 28.74 -34.42 0.12
CA GLY A 446 29.83 -35.18 -0.52
C GLY A 446 29.89 -36.68 -0.17
N LEU A 447 28.99 -37.15 0.70
CA LEU A 447 28.85 -38.55 1.12
C LEU A 447 27.81 -39.34 0.29
N SER A 448 26.95 -38.66 -0.48
CA SER A 448 25.89 -39.32 -1.26
C SER A 448 26.35 -39.54 -2.70
N VAL A 449 26.25 -40.77 -3.18
CA VAL A 449 26.61 -41.16 -4.55
C VAL A 449 25.33 -41.31 -5.36
N GLY A 450 25.29 -40.69 -6.54
CA GLY A 450 24.17 -40.86 -7.48
C GLY A 450 24.07 -42.31 -7.97
N GLY A 451 22.89 -42.72 -8.43
CA GLY A 451 22.63 -44.11 -8.82
C GLY A 451 21.48 -44.27 -9.81
N GLU A 452 21.20 -45.51 -10.18
CA GLU A 452 20.11 -45.86 -11.11
C GLU A 452 18.72 -45.86 -10.44
N ALA A 453 18.67 -45.86 -9.10
CA ALA A 453 17.44 -45.88 -8.32
C ALA A 453 17.56 -44.96 -7.09
N LEU A 454 16.44 -44.36 -6.69
CA LEU A 454 16.32 -43.57 -5.47
C LEU A 454 15.95 -44.49 -4.31
N MET A 455 16.72 -44.48 -3.22
CA MET A 455 16.47 -45.34 -2.07
C MET A 455 15.55 -44.64 -1.06
N VAL A 456 14.38 -45.21 -0.79
CA VAL A 456 13.43 -44.72 0.22
C VAL A 456 13.15 -45.86 1.19
N GLU A 457 13.51 -45.72 2.47
CA GLU A 457 13.29 -46.76 3.49
C GLU A 457 13.81 -48.15 3.07
N ASN A 458 15.01 -48.20 2.46
CA ASN A 458 15.63 -49.40 1.86
C ASN A 458 14.93 -49.99 0.62
N THR A 459 13.91 -49.32 0.09
CA THR A 459 13.23 -49.74 -1.15
C THR A 459 13.77 -48.94 -2.34
N PRO A 460 14.19 -49.58 -3.44
CA PRO A 460 14.64 -48.89 -4.64
C PRO A 460 13.46 -48.35 -5.46
N TYR A 461 13.51 -47.07 -5.81
CA TYR A 461 12.56 -46.36 -6.68
C TYR A 461 13.25 -45.99 -8.00
N VAL A 462 13.03 -46.80 -9.04
CA VAL A 462 13.39 -46.44 -10.41
C VAL A 462 12.24 -45.65 -11.03
N VAL A 463 12.46 -44.36 -11.27
CA VAL A 463 11.41 -43.40 -11.64
C VAL A 463 11.82 -42.53 -12.84
N VAL A 464 10.85 -41.79 -13.35
CA VAL A 464 11.07 -40.81 -14.43
C VAL A 464 11.55 -39.46 -13.87
N GLY A 465 12.21 -38.65 -14.71
CA GLY A 465 12.87 -37.41 -14.28
C GLY A 465 11.91 -36.37 -13.73
N SER A 466 10.73 -36.23 -14.33
CA SER A 466 9.66 -35.34 -13.86
C SER A 466 9.15 -35.71 -12.47
N ALA A 467 9.21 -36.98 -12.05
CA ALA A 467 8.85 -37.38 -10.69
C ALA A 467 9.88 -36.88 -9.67
N LEU A 468 11.18 -36.93 -10.01
CA LEU A 468 12.25 -36.39 -9.19
C LEU A 468 12.16 -34.85 -9.10
N VAL A 469 11.94 -34.18 -10.24
CA VAL A 469 11.71 -32.73 -10.29
C VAL A 469 10.46 -32.35 -9.49
N PHE A 470 9.40 -33.16 -9.56
CA PHE A 470 8.18 -32.89 -8.79
C PHE A 470 8.42 -33.04 -7.29
N ALA A 471 9.22 -34.00 -6.84
CA ALA A 471 9.60 -34.12 -5.43
C ALA A 471 10.33 -32.87 -4.92
N LYS A 472 11.24 -32.28 -5.71
CA LYS A 472 11.88 -30.99 -5.40
C LYS A 472 10.88 -29.83 -5.36
N ILE A 473 9.96 -29.79 -6.33
CA ILE A 473 8.89 -28.78 -6.35
C ILE A 473 8.04 -28.87 -5.07
N LEU A 474 7.68 -30.08 -4.62
CA LEU A 474 6.96 -30.30 -3.37
C LEU A 474 7.77 -29.83 -2.15
N ALA A 475 9.08 -30.06 -2.13
CA ALA A 475 9.98 -29.54 -1.10
C ALA A 475 10.03 -27.99 -1.09
N ASP A 476 10.10 -27.34 -2.26
CA ASP A 476 10.03 -25.88 -2.34
C ASP A 476 8.71 -25.33 -1.77
N TYR A 477 7.60 -26.06 -1.96
CA TYR A 477 6.31 -25.66 -1.38
C TYR A 477 6.29 -25.81 0.14
N CYS A 478 6.96 -26.82 0.71
CA CYS A 478 7.13 -26.95 2.17
C CYS A 478 7.89 -25.74 2.77
N GLU A 479 8.92 -25.25 2.08
CA GLU A 479 9.63 -24.03 2.47
C GLU A 479 8.70 -22.81 2.39
N CYS A 480 7.88 -22.69 1.33
CA CYS A 480 6.87 -21.64 1.22
C CYS A 480 5.80 -21.69 2.33
N PHE A 481 5.33 -22.87 2.75
CA PHE A 481 4.39 -23.00 3.87
C PHE A 481 5.00 -22.49 5.18
N SER A 482 6.27 -22.81 5.43
CA SER A 482 7.00 -22.32 6.61
C SER A 482 7.23 -20.80 6.57
N ALA A 483 7.56 -20.25 5.40
CA ALA A 483 7.89 -18.83 5.24
C ALA A 483 6.66 -17.92 5.16
N LEU A 484 5.54 -18.41 4.60
CA LEU A 484 4.34 -17.64 4.24
C LEU A 484 3.04 -18.27 4.79
N PRO A 485 2.91 -18.48 6.12
CA PRO A 485 1.74 -19.14 6.70
C PRO A 485 0.43 -18.38 6.45
N ALA A 486 0.49 -17.05 6.29
CA ALA A 486 -0.69 -16.24 5.96
C ALA A 486 -1.33 -16.58 4.60
N PHE A 487 -0.59 -17.25 3.72
CA PHE A 487 -1.02 -17.66 2.38
C PHE A 487 -1.15 -19.19 2.25
N ALA A 488 -1.16 -19.93 3.36
CA ALA A 488 -1.17 -21.39 3.35
C ALA A 488 -2.35 -21.97 2.56
N ALA A 489 -3.56 -21.39 2.66
CA ALA A 489 -4.71 -21.85 1.89
C ALA A 489 -4.50 -21.71 0.35
N ASP A 490 -3.93 -20.60 -0.09
CA ASP A 490 -3.62 -20.36 -1.51
C ASP A 490 -2.53 -21.32 -1.99
N LEU A 491 -1.46 -21.49 -1.20
CA LEU A 491 -0.38 -22.44 -1.48
C LEU A 491 -0.89 -23.88 -1.57
N LEU A 492 -1.76 -24.31 -0.66
CA LEU A 492 -2.40 -25.62 -0.69
C LEU A 492 -3.17 -25.84 -1.99
N SER A 493 -3.96 -24.86 -2.43
CA SER A 493 -4.69 -24.95 -3.70
C SER A 493 -3.72 -25.19 -4.87
N ARG A 494 -2.59 -24.47 -4.90
CA ARG A 494 -1.57 -24.62 -5.95
C ARG A 494 -0.88 -25.98 -5.93
N VAL A 495 -0.57 -26.52 -4.75
CA VAL A 495 0.00 -27.86 -4.63
C VAL A 495 -0.99 -28.92 -5.11
N VAL A 496 -2.25 -28.82 -4.72
CA VAL A 496 -3.31 -29.75 -5.16
C VAL A 496 -3.53 -29.66 -6.68
N GLU A 497 -3.47 -28.47 -7.25
CA GLU A 497 -3.51 -28.27 -8.71
C GLU A 497 -2.36 -28.99 -9.40
N LEU A 498 -1.13 -28.90 -8.88
CA LEU A 498 0.03 -29.61 -9.43
C LEU A 498 -0.10 -31.13 -9.29
N LEU A 499 -0.56 -31.62 -8.13
CA LEU A 499 -0.80 -33.05 -7.91
C LEU A 499 -1.82 -33.60 -8.91
N LYS A 500 -2.93 -32.90 -9.11
CA LYS A 500 -3.95 -33.29 -10.10
C LYS A 500 -3.42 -33.22 -11.53
N ALA A 501 -2.68 -32.16 -11.86
CA ALA A 501 -2.11 -31.99 -13.19
C ALA A 501 -1.11 -33.11 -13.52
N PHE A 502 -0.21 -33.45 -12.60
CA PHE A 502 0.74 -34.54 -12.77
C PHE A 502 0.04 -35.89 -12.92
N ASN A 503 -0.94 -36.21 -12.07
CA ASN A 503 -1.70 -37.46 -12.15
C ASN A 503 -2.46 -37.58 -13.49
N SER A 504 -3.19 -36.53 -13.85
CA SER A 504 -3.95 -36.48 -15.09
C SER A 504 -3.05 -36.60 -16.31
N ARG A 505 -1.88 -35.93 -16.30
CA ARG A 505 -0.90 -36.01 -17.38
C ARG A 505 -0.30 -37.41 -17.50
N CYS A 506 0.04 -38.05 -16.39
CA CYS A 506 0.49 -39.44 -16.37
C CYS A 506 -0.57 -40.37 -16.98
N CYS A 507 -1.84 -40.23 -16.58
CA CYS A 507 -2.95 -41.03 -17.09
C CYS A 507 -3.11 -40.85 -18.61
N GLN A 508 -3.11 -39.60 -19.09
CA GLN A 508 -3.21 -39.29 -20.53
C GLN A 508 -2.07 -39.89 -21.35
N LEU A 509 -0.83 -39.76 -20.86
CA LEU A 509 0.35 -40.22 -21.60
C LEU A 509 0.45 -41.75 -21.61
N ILE A 510 0.11 -42.42 -20.52
CA ILE A 510 0.30 -43.86 -20.34
C ILE A 510 -0.97 -44.66 -20.66
N LEU A 511 -2.10 -44.39 -20.01
CA LEU A 511 -3.34 -45.13 -20.24
C LEU A 511 -4.08 -44.60 -21.48
N GLY A 512 -4.08 -43.29 -21.70
CA GLY A 512 -4.68 -42.62 -22.87
C GLY A 512 -3.86 -42.72 -24.16
N ALA A 513 -2.74 -43.44 -24.13
CA ALA A 513 -1.80 -43.60 -25.24
C ALA A 513 -1.22 -42.29 -25.83
N GLY A 514 -1.34 -41.16 -25.12
CA GLY A 514 -0.86 -39.85 -25.56
C GLY A 514 0.65 -39.78 -25.76
N ALA A 515 1.43 -40.63 -25.08
CA ALA A 515 2.88 -40.68 -25.25
C ALA A 515 3.31 -41.13 -26.66
N LEU A 516 2.44 -41.81 -27.41
CA LEU A 516 2.74 -42.20 -28.79
C LEU A 516 2.80 -40.97 -29.71
N GLN A 517 1.87 -40.02 -29.53
CA GLN A 517 1.72 -38.83 -30.37
C GLN A 517 2.52 -37.62 -29.85
N LEU A 518 2.51 -37.40 -28.54
CA LEU A 518 3.08 -36.19 -27.92
C LEU A 518 4.57 -36.34 -27.58
N VAL A 519 5.01 -37.55 -27.22
CA VAL A 519 6.40 -37.84 -26.83
C VAL A 519 7.15 -38.58 -27.96
N GLY A 520 6.42 -39.15 -28.93
CA GLY A 520 7.00 -39.85 -30.08
C GLY A 520 7.43 -41.29 -29.80
N LEU A 521 6.89 -41.93 -28.76
CA LEU A 521 7.15 -43.35 -28.50
C LEU A 521 6.48 -44.23 -29.55
N LYS A 522 7.16 -45.29 -30.00
CA LYS A 522 6.59 -46.24 -30.98
C LYS A 522 5.50 -47.13 -30.37
N THR A 523 5.70 -47.57 -29.12
CA THR A 523 4.77 -48.40 -28.36
C THR A 523 4.89 -48.08 -26.87
N ILE A 524 3.81 -48.28 -26.12
CA ILE A 524 3.83 -48.22 -24.66
C ILE A 524 4.17 -49.62 -24.16
N SER A 525 5.36 -49.77 -23.58
CA SER A 525 5.87 -51.05 -23.09
C SER A 525 5.45 -51.33 -21.65
N VAL A 526 5.55 -52.59 -21.23
CA VAL A 526 5.42 -53.04 -19.84
C VAL A 526 6.35 -52.25 -18.92
N ARG A 527 7.58 -51.96 -19.39
CA ARG A 527 8.56 -51.15 -18.66
C ARG A 527 8.06 -49.71 -18.43
N ASN A 528 7.39 -49.11 -19.41
CA ASN A 528 6.84 -47.75 -19.26
C ASN A 528 5.70 -47.71 -18.23
N LEU A 529 4.84 -48.74 -18.23
CA LEU A 529 3.78 -48.90 -17.23
C LEU A 529 4.37 -49.09 -15.82
N ALA A 530 5.42 -49.89 -15.69
CA ALA A 530 6.13 -50.10 -14.43
C ALA A 530 6.76 -48.80 -13.90
N LEU A 531 7.46 -48.05 -14.76
CA LEU A 531 8.05 -46.75 -14.41
C LEU A 531 6.98 -45.74 -13.99
N ALA A 532 5.84 -45.69 -14.70
CA ALA A 532 4.74 -44.82 -14.34
C ALA A 532 4.15 -45.17 -12.97
N SER A 533 3.87 -46.45 -12.72
CA SER A 533 3.39 -46.93 -11.41
C SER A 533 4.35 -46.56 -10.28
N ARG A 534 5.65 -46.83 -10.44
CA ARG A 534 6.66 -46.48 -9.42
C ARG A 534 6.84 -44.98 -9.22
N SER A 535 6.73 -44.20 -10.28
CA SER A 535 6.79 -42.73 -10.20
C SER A 535 5.60 -42.17 -9.42
N LEU A 536 4.39 -42.69 -9.64
CA LEU A 536 3.20 -42.31 -8.88
C LEU A 536 3.31 -42.72 -7.40
N GLN A 537 3.80 -43.93 -7.13
CA GLN A 537 4.04 -44.41 -5.77
C GLN A 537 5.07 -43.54 -5.02
N LEU A 538 6.09 -43.02 -5.72
CA LEU A 538 7.05 -42.08 -5.12
C LEU A 538 6.37 -40.77 -4.70
N ILE A 539 5.54 -40.20 -5.56
CA ILE A 539 4.81 -38.96 -5.23
C ILE A 539 3.85 -39.19 -4.06
N VAL A 540 3.14 -40.32 -4.03
CA VAL A 540 2.27 -40.72 -2.90
C VAL A 540 3.04 -40.76 -1.58
N HIS A 541 4.31 -41.19 -1.58
CA HIS A 541 5.15 -41.19 -0.39
C HIS A 541 5.46 -39.77 0.13
N PHE A 542 5.65 -38.78 -0.74
CA PHE A 542 5.97 -37.40 -0.32
C PHE A 542 4.76 -36.54 0.05
N VAL A 543 3.57 -36.84 -0.50
CA VAL A 543 2.35 -36.04 -0.25
C VAL A 543 2.02 -35.91 1.25
N PRO A 544 2.15 -36.94 2.11
CA PRO A 544 1.97 -36.81 3.56
C PRO A 544 2.87 -35.77 4.24
N PHE A 545 4.14 -35.65 3.83
CA PHE A 545 5.05 -34.64 4.37
C PHE A 545 4.58 -33.22 4.03
N VAL A 546 4.15 -33.00 2.79
CA VAL A 546 3.61 -31.71 2.35
C VAL A 546 2.29 -31.39 3.05
N ALA A 547 1.43 -32.39 3.22
CA ALA A 547 0.17 -32.26 3.93
C ALA A 547 0.39 -31.87 5.40
N HIS A 548 1.39 -32.47 6.06
CA HIS A 548 1.74 -32.13 7.44
C HIS A 548 2.21 -30.67 7.56
N GLU A 549 3.10 -30.21 6.68
CA GLU A 549 3.56 -28.82 6.64
C GLU A 549 2.40 -27.84 6.39
N ALA A 550 1.51 -28.17 5.46
CA ALA A 550 0.31 -27.37 5.21
C ALA A 550 -0.59 -27.30 6.44
N GLU A 551 -0.81 -28.42 7.15
CA GLU A 551 -1.62 -28.47 8.36
C GLU A 551 -1.06 -27.61 9.50
N LEU A 552 0.27 -27.56 9.65
CA LEU A 552 0.95 -26.69 10.62
C LEU A 552 0.81 -25.20 10.27
N ALA A 553 0.79 -24.86 8.99
CA ALA A 553 0.71 -23.48 8.52
C ALA A 553 -0.73 -22.94 8.44
N LEU A 554 -1.73 -23.81 8.28
CA LEU A 554 -3.14 -23.44 8.17
C LEU A 554 -3.73 -23.00 9.51
N ARG A 555 -4.67 -22.04 9.43
CA ARG A 555 -5.51 -21.69 10.58
C ARG A 555 -6.57 -22.75 10.83
N GLU A 556 -7.08 -22.83 12.07
CA GLU A 556 -8.12 -23.79 12.46
C GLU A 556 -9.37 -23.74 11.57
N ASP A 557 -9.80 -22.54 11.12
CA ASP A 557 -10.93 -22.36 10.21
C ASP A 557 -10.71 -22.97 8.82
N GLN A 558 -9.45 -23.15 8.42
CA GLN A 558 -9.04 -23.59 7.08
C GLN A 558 -8.65 -25.08 7.02
N LYS A 559 -8.52 -25.77 8.15
CA LYS A 559 -8.09 -27.18 8.19
C LYS A 559 -8.99 -28.14 7.40
N HIS A 560 -10.25 -27.78 7.16
CA HIS A 560 -11.16 -28.55 6.29
C HIS A 560 -10.62 -28.72 4.86
N LEU A 561 -9.70 -27.86 4.39
CA LEU A 561 -9.06 -27.95 3.07
C LEU A 561 -8.13 -29.18 2.94
N MET A 562 -7.68 -29.77 4.05
CA MET A 562 -6.86 -31.00 4.05
C MET A 562 -7.53 -32.18 3.36
N ARG A 563 -8.86 -32.16 3.22
CA ARG A 563 -9.61 -33.14 2.41
C ARG A 563 -9.10 -33.23 0.97
N HIS A 564 -8.54 -32.16 0.42
CA HIS A 564 -8.04 -32.13 -0.96
C HIS A 564 -6.77 -32.96 -1.13
N PHE A 565 -5.89 -33.02 -0.12
CA PHE A 565 -4.75 -33.95 -0.12
C PHE A 565 -5.20 -35.40 -0.01
N LYS A 566 -6.19 -35.68 0.86
CA LYS A 566 -6.78 -37.03 0.98
C LYS A 566 -7.38 -37.49 -0.35
N GLN A 567 -8.15 -36.64 -1.01
CA GLN A 567 -8.70 -36.94 -2.33
C GLN A 567 -7.59 -37.19 -3.35
N ALA A 568 -6.54 -36.36 -3.38
CA ALA A 568 -5.41 -36.57 -4.29
C ALA A 568 -4.74 -37.94 -4.03
N LEU A 569 -4.53 -38.34 -2.77
CA LEU A 569 -3.98 -39.66 -2.45
C LEU A 569 -4.86 -40.81 -2.97
N THR A 570 -6.19 -40.69 -2.82
CA THR A 570 -7.14 -41.65 -3.39
C THR A 570 -7.03 -41.70 -4.92
N ASP A 571 -7.05 -40.54 -5.60
CA ASP A 571 -6.96 -40.46 -7.07
C ASP A 571 -5.64 -41.07 -7.61
N TYR A 572 -4.54 -40.94 -6.87
CA TYR A 572 -3.26 -41.58 -7.24
C TYR A 572 -3.31 -43.09 -6.99
N GLY A 573 -3.89 -43.54 -5.88
CA GLY A 573 -4.07 -44.96 -5.56
C GLY A 573 -4.91 -45.68 -6.61
N ASP A 574 -6.03 -45.09 -7.01
CA ASP A 574 -6.91 -45.61 -8.05
C ASP A 574 -6.16 -45.74 -9.38
N HIS A 575 -5.40 -44.71 -9.76
CA HIS A 575 -4.60 -44.75 -10.99
C HIS A 575 -3.47 -45.80 -10.96
N ILE A 576 -2.79 -45.98 -9.83
CA ILE A 576 -1.82 -47.07 -9.64
C ILE A 576 -2.52 -48.44 -9.81
N GLY A 577 -3.74 -48.57 -9.28
CA GLY A 577 -4.59 -49.75 -9.47
C GLY A 577 -4.93 -50.00 -10.94
N GLU A 578 -5.33 -48.97 -11.68
CA GLU A 578 -5.63 -49.06 -13.11
C GLU A 578 -4.40 -49.48 -13.94
N ILE A 579 -3.22 -48.94 -13.64
CA ILE A 579 -1.97 -49.35 -14.31
C ILE A 579 -1.67 -50.82 -14.02
N THR A 580 -1.87 -51.26 -12.78
CA THR A 580 -1.68 -52.65 -12.36
C THR A 580 -2.64 -53.59 -13.09
N ALA A 581 -3.93 -53.23 -13.18
CA ALA A 581 -4.92 -53.97 -13.94
C ALA A 581 -4.58 -54.00 -15.44
N LYS A 582 -4.04 -52.91 -15.99
CA LYS A 582 -3.59 -52.86 -17.38
C LYS A 582 -2.41 -53.79 -17.65
N LEU A 583 -1.44 -53.86 -16.73
CA LEU A 583 -0.30 -54.79 -16.81
C LEU A 583 -0.78 -56.25 -16.87
N VAL A 584 -1.70 -56.64 -15.98
CA VAL A 584 -2.30 -57.98 -15.96
C VAL A 584 -3.06 -58.25 -17.27
N SER A 585 -3.91 -57.32 -17.71
CA SER A 585 -4.69 -57.43 -18.94
C SER A 585 -3.84 -57.63 -20.20
N VAL A 586 -2.68 -56.98 -20.29
CA VAL A 586 -1.76 -57.13 -21.44
C VAL A 586 -1.26 -58.57 -21.56
N ILE A 587 -0.94 -59.21 -20.42
CA ILE A 587 -0.48 -60.61 -20.41
C ILE A 587 -1.64 -61.58 -20.59
N ASP A 588 -2.77 -61.35 -19.94
CA ASP A 588 -3.95 -62.20 -20.11
C ASP A 588 -4.43 -62.24 -21.56
N HIS A 589 -4.42 -61.10 -22.26
CA HIS A 589 -4.76 -61.07 -23.68
C HIS A 589 -3.78 -61.90 -24.51
N HIS A 590 -2.49 -61.83 -24.21
CA HIS A 590 -1.48 -62.59 -24.95
C HIS A 590 -1.58 -64.09 -24.67
N THR A 591 -1.68 -64.49 -23.40
CA THR A 591 -1.80 -65.90 -23.00
C THR A 591 -3.08 -66.51 -23.57
N SER A 592 -4.21 -65.79 -23.49
CA SER A 592 -5.48 -66.23 -24.07
C SER A 592 -5.42 -66.40 -25.59
N ASN A 593 -4.76 -65.50 -26.31
CA ASN A 593 -4.59 -65.63 -27.76
C ASN A 593 -3.72 -66.86 -28.13
N CYS A 594 -2.64 -67.10 -27.40
CA CYS A 594 -1.81 -68.29 -27.59
C CYS A 594 -2.58 -69.58 -27.28
N LEU A 595 -3.39 -69.59 -26.22
CA LEU A 595 -4.23 -70.72 -25.83
C LEU A 595 -5.34 -70.99 -26.84
N ASN A 596 -6.04 -69.97 -27.35
CA ASN A 596 -7.09 -70.15 -28.36
C ASN A 596 -6.57 -70.80 -29.65
N ASN A 597 -5.30 -70.58 -29.98
CA ASN A 597 -4.62 -71.16 -31.15
C ASN A 597 -3.85 -72.45 -30.82
N TRP A 598 -3.94 -72.95 -29.59
CA TRP A 598 -3.21 -74.15 -29.16
C TRP A 598 -4.02 -75.41 -29.45
N GLU A 599 -3.35 -76.34 -30.13
CA GLU A 599 -3.80 -77.71 -30.41
C GLU A 599 -2.80 -78.71 -29.83
N ILE A 600 -3.27 -79.92 -29.50
CA ILE A 600 -2.43 -80.99 -28.96
C ILE A 600 -1.48 -81.47 -30.07
N SER A 601 -0.18 -81.23 -29.90
CA SER A 601 0.87 -81.67 -30.82
C SER A 601 1.80 -82.68 -30.16
N SER A 602 2.46 -83.52 -30.97
CA SER A 602 3.50 -84.46 -30.51
C SER A 602 4.82 -83.77 -30.13
N SER A 603 4.97 -82.49 -30.46
CA SER A 603 6.09 -81.64 -30.06
C SER A 603 5.83 -81.01 -28.69
N VAL A 604 6.42 -81.56 -27.63
CA VAL A 604 6.35 -80.97 -26.27
C VAL A 604 7.72 -80.36 -25.91
N PRO A 605 7.79 -79.09 -25.48
CA PRO A 605 6.69 -78.13 -25.32
C PRO A 605 6.16 -77.61 -26.66
N SER A 606 4.84 -77.41 -26.79
CA SER A 606 4.24 -76.88 -28.02
C SER A 606 4.70 -75.46 -28.32
N SER A 607 4.58 -75.06 -29.59
CA SER A 607 4.90 -73.69 -30.02
C SER A 607 4.12 -72.62 -29.23
N SER A 608 2.86 -72.90 -28.86
CA SER A 608 2.01 -71.96 -28.12
C SER A 608 2.48 -71.80 -26.67
N PHE A 609 2.82 -72.90 -25.98
CA PHE A 609 3.39 -72.83 -24.62
C PHE A 609 4.78 -72.21 -24.61
N GLN A 610 5.62 -72.49 -25.62
CA GLN A 610 6.89 -71.79 -25.79
C GLN A 610 6.71 -70.27 -25.96
N GLN A 611 5.69 -69.83 -26.71
CA GLN A 611 5.37 -68.40 -26.86
C GLN A 611 4.88 -67.78 -25.55
N ILE A 612 4.03 -68.48 -24.80
CA ILE A 612 3.54 -68.05 -23.47
C ILE A 612 4.72 -67.86 -22.51
N CYS A 613 5.58 -68.87 -22.35
CA CYS A 613 6.74 -68.78 -21.45
C CYS A 613 7.69 -67.63 -21.87
N ARG A 614 7.95 -67.48 -23.17
CA ARG A 614 8.78 -66.37 -23.68
C ARG A 614 8.18 -65.00 -23.36
N GLN A 615 6.86 -64.83 -23.44
CA GLN A 615 6.24 -63.55 -23.09
C GLN A 615 6.17 -63.32 -21.59
N LEU A 616 5.89 -64.34 -20.78
CA LEU A 616 5.96 -64.23 -19.32
C LEU A 616 7.36 -63.83 -18.86
N GLN A 617 8.41 -64.38 -19.50
CA GLN A 617 9.79 -63.97 -19.23
C GLN A 617 10.08 -62.53 -19.67
N LYS A 618 9.60 -62.11 -20.86
CA LYS A 618 9.73 -60.70 -21.29
C LYS A 618 8.97 -59.73 -20.38
N PHE A 619 7.82 -60.16 -19.89
CA PHE A 619 7.02 -59.40 -18.94
C PHE A 619 7.75 -59.25 -17.61
N HIS A 620 8.23 -60.35 -17.03
CA HIS A 620 9.08 -60.35 -15.83
C HIS A 620 10.27 -59.40 -16.01
N ASN A 621 11.03 -59.54 -17.10
CA ASN A 621 12.19 -58.69 -17.36
C ASN A 621 11.85 -57.20 -17.55
N GLY A 622 10.61 -56.89 -17.94
CA GLY A 622 10.10 -55.52 -18.03
C GLY A 622 9.77 -54.90 -16.67
N LEU A 623 9.46 -55.72 -15.66
CA LEU A 623 9.13 -55.31 -14.29
C LEU A 623 10.35 -55.37 -13.36
N ALA A 624 11.22 -56.35 -13.58
CA ALA A 624 12.40 -56.63 -12.77
C ALA A 624 13.31 -55.40 -12.68
N GLY A 625 13.76 -55.10 -11.46
CA GLY A 625 14.59 -53.94 -11.15
C GLY A 625 13.84 -52.60 -11.08
N ILE A 626 12.54 -52.55 -11.41
CA ILE A 626 11.71 -51.34 -11.27
C ILE A 626 10.69 -51.51 -10.14
N ILE A 627 9.92 -52.60 -10.19
CA ILE A 627 8.90 -52.93 -9.18
C ILE A 627 9.52 -53.87 -8.14
N PRO A 628 9.22 -53.71 -6.82
CA PRO A 628 9.68 -54.62 -5.78
C PRO A 628 9.20 -56.07 -6.00
N ASP A 629 10.02 -57.04 -5.61
CA ASP A 629 9.75 -58.47 -5.86
C ASP A 629 8.43 -58.95 -5.25
N ASP A 630 8.02 -58.40 -4.10
CA ASP A 630 6.74 -58.73 -3.46
C ASP A 630 5.53 -58.33 -4.33
N GLN A 631 5.61 -57.15 -4.97
CA GLN A 631 4.56 -56.68 -5.88
C GLN A 631 4.59 -57.46 -7.20
N VAL A 632 5.78 -57.81 -7.70
CA VAL A 632 5.91 -58.68 -8.88
C VAL A 632 5.28 -60.05 -8.60
N LYS A 633 5.56 -60.64 -7.43
CA LYS A 633 4.98 -61.92 -7.02
C LYS A 633 3.46 -61.87 -6.99
N SER A 634 2.88 -60.88 -6.31
CA SER A 634 1.41 -60.72 -6.26
C SER A 634 0.78 -60.57 -7.66
N LEU A 635 1.47 -59.85 -8.56
CA LEU A 635 1.01 -59.68 -9.93
C LEU A 635 1.07 -61.01 -10.71
N PHE A 636 2.14 -61.79 -10.55
CA PHE A 636 2.27 -63.10 -11.18
C PHE A 636 1.30 -64.14 -10.60
N GLU A 637 0.96 -64.09 -9.32
CA GLU A 637 -0.08 -64.94 -8.72
C GLU A 637 -1.44 -64.68 -9.38
N THR A 638 -1.78 -63.41 -9.59
CA THR A 638 -3.02 -63.00 -10.29
C THR A 638 -3.03 -63.49 -11.74
N VAL A 639 -1.95 -63.24 -12.48
CA VAL A 639 -1.78 -63.70 -13.88
C VAL A 639 -1.86 -65.23 -13.96
N HIS A 640 -1.26 -65.94 -13.00
CA HIS A 640 -1.29 -67.40 -12.95
C HIS A 640 -2.69 -67.94 -12.69
N GLU A 641 -3.45 -67.32 -11.78
CA GLU A 641 -4.85 -67.67 -11.55
C GLU A 641 -5.70 -67.49 -12.80
N HIS A 642 -5.57 -66.35 -13.49
CA HIS A 642 -6.27 -66.10 -14.74
C HIS A 642 -5.88 -67.10 -15.83
N PHE A 643 -4.58 -67.41 -15.96
CA PHE A 643 -4.09 -68.42 -16.90
C PHE A 643 -4.68 -69.80 -16.60
N ARG A 644 -4.69 -70.24 -15.33
CA ARG A 644 -5.29 -71.52 -14.92
C ARG A 644 -6.77 -71.59 -15.29
N ASN A 645 -7.52 -70.52 -15.06
CA ASN A 645 -8.95 -70.46 -15.38
C ASN A 645 -9.19 -70.51 -16.91
N SER A 646 -8.41 -69.76 -17.69
CA SER A 646 -8.47 -69.80 -19.16
C SER A 646 -8.09 -71.16 -19.72
N LEU A 647 -7.07 -71.81 -19.18
CA LEU A 647 -6.66 -73.16 -19.57
C LEU A 647 -7.75 -74.19 -19.25
N LYS A 648 -8.34 -74.15 -18.05
CA LYS A 648 -9.46 -75.03 -17.67
C LYS A 648 -10.64 -74.91 -18.64
N LEU A 649 -11.01 -73.68 -19.01
CA LEU A 649 -12.09 -73.42 -19.98
C LEU A 649 -11.74 -73.95 -21.38
N HIS A 650 -10.50 -73.79 -21.82
CA HIS A 650 -10.05 -74.28 -23.13
C HIS A 650 -9.99 -75.81 -23.19
N LEU A 651 -9.50 -76.46 -22.14
CA LEU A 651 -9.51 -77.92 -22.01
C LEU A 651 -10.94 -78.48 -22.06
N ALA A 652 -11.88 -77.82 -21.39
CA ALA A 652 -13.30 -78.16 -21.47
C ALA A 652 -13.87 -78.02 -22.88
N ARG A 653 -13.44 -77.00 -23.66
CA ARG A 653 -13.83 -76.82 -25.07
C ARG A 653 -13.28 -77.92 -26.00
N ILE A 654 -12.03 -78.34 -25.80
CA ILE A 654 -11.40 -79.41 -26.59
C ILE A 654 -11.90 -80.81 -26.17
N GLY A 655 -12.61 -80.91 -25.04
CA GLY A 655 -13.20 -82.16 -24.56
C GLY A 655 -12.18 -83.12 -23.97
N ILE A 656 -11.07 -82.61 -23.43
CA ILE A 656 -10.04 -83.43 -22.78
C ILE A 656 -10.47 -83.67 -21.33
N SER A 657 -10.73 -84.93 -21.00
CA SER A 657 -11.01 -85.38 -19.62
C SER A 657 -9.78 -86.11 -19.06
N PRO A 658 -9.52 -86.07 -17.74
CA PRO A 658 -8.45 -86.85 -17.09
C PRO A 658 -8.47 -88.36 -17.36
N HIS A 659 -9.58 -88.87 -17.92
CA HIS A 659 -9.79 -90.27 -18.26
C HIS A 659 -9.36 -90.66 -19.69
N ASP A 660 -8.94 -89.71 -20.54
CA ASP A 660 -8.58 -89.97 -21.95
C ASP A 660 -7.04 -90.08 -22.10
N SER A 661 -6.49 -91.27 -21.86
CA SER A 661 -5.05 -91.53 -21.70
C SER A 661 -4.17 -91.16 -22.90
N LEU A 662 -4.73 -91.12 -24.12
CA LEU A 662 -4.01 -90.77 -25.35
C LEU A 662 -3.82 -89.25 -25.53
N LYS A 663 -4.71 -88.43 -24.95
CA LYS A 663 -4.65 -86.96 -25.02
C LYS A 663 -4.12 -86.33 -23.73
N TYR A 664 -4.29 -87.03 -22.60
CA TYR A 664 -3.82 -86.58 -21.29
C TYR A 664 -2.30 -86.70 -21.12
N GLY A 665 -1.66 -87.71 -21.73
CA GLY A 665 -0.21 -87.89 -21.69
C GLY A 665 0.59 -86.68 -22.20
N PRO A 666 0.36 -86.18 -23.43
CA PRO A 666 1.03 -84.99 -23.95
C PRO A 666 0.77 -83.73 -23.11
N PHE A 667 -0.44 -83.56 -22.59
CA PHE A 667 -0.79 -82.46 -21.68
C PHE A 667 -0.01 -82.52 -20.35
N TYR A 668 0.15 -83.72 -19.77
CA TYR A 668 0.91 -83.92 -18.52
C TYR A 668 2.41 -83.66 -18.68
N VAL A 669 2.96 -83.85 -19.89
CA VAL A 669 4.35 -83.51 -20.21
C VAL A 669 4.51 -82.00 -20.45
N GLU A 670 3.44 -81.33 -20.90
CA GLU A 670 3.43 -79.89 -21.21
C GLU A 670 3.14 -79.00 -19.99
N VAL A 671 2.32 -79.48 -19.05
CA VAL A 671 2.11 -78.91 -17.72
C VAL A 671 2.30 -80.05 -16.71
N PRO A 672 3.53 -80.24 -16.18
CA PRO A 672 3.79 -81.27 -15.19
C PRO A 672 3.17 -80.88 -13.84
N ALA A 673 1.88 -81.17 -13.65
CA ALA A 673 1.20 -81.06 -12.38
C ALA A 673 0.17 -82.20 -12.23
N PRO A 674 0.20 -82.99 -11.12
CA PRO A 674 -0.78 -84.04 -10.88
C PRO A 674 -2.19 -83.47 -10.67
N PRO A 675 -3.26 -84.18 -11.08
CA PRO A 675 -4.64 -83.69 -11.02
C PRO A 675 -5.18 -83.48 -9.58
N VAL A 676 -4.43 -83.87 -8.55
CA VAL A 676 -4.86 -83.84 -7.14
C VAL A 676 -4.33 -82.60 -6.38
N GLU A 677 -3.40 -81.83 -6.93
CA GLU A 677 -2.82 -80.65 -6.25
C GLU A 677 -3.25 -79.29 -6.85
N LEU A 678 -4.25 -79.29 -7.73
CA LEU A 678 -4.86 -78.07 -8.27
C LEU A 678 -5.74 -77.30 -7.26
N GLU A 679 -5.86 -77.80 -6.03
CA GLU A 679 -6.49 -77.09 -4.90
C GLU A 679 -5.50 -76.65 -3.80
N SER A 680 -4.21 -77.03 -3.83
CA SER A 680 -3.32 -76.79 -2.68
C SER A 680 -1.81 -76.69 -2.93
N SER A 681 -1.34 -76.36 -4.13
CA SER A 681 0.10 -76.15 -4.37
C SER A 681 0.53 -74.69 -4.16
N SER A 682 1.64 -74.54 -3.42
CA SER A 682 2.25 -73.26 -3.02
C SER A 682 3.03 -72.63 -4.19
N PRO A 683 3.23 -71.30 -4.24
CA PRO A 683 3.76 -70.60 -5.42
C PRO A 683 5.25 -70.81 -5.74
N ASN A 684 5.97 -71.63 -4.97
CA ASN A 684 7.45 -71.66 -5.02
C ASN A 684 8.05 -72.57 -6.11
N ASP A 685 7.26 -73.41 -6.78
CA ASP A 685 7.81 -74.45 -7.67
C ASP A 685 7.98 -74.02 -9.14
N PHE A 686 7.69 -72.76 -9.49
CA PHE A 686 7.74 -72.28 -10.88
C PHE A 686 8.71 -71.12 -11.14
N VAL A 687 9.60 -70.80 -10.20
CA VAL A 687 10.69 -69.84 -10.40
C VAL A 687 12.02 -70.57 -10.49
N THR A 688 12.24 -71.27 -11.60
CA THR A 688 13.56 -71.57 -12.18
C THR A 688 13.46 -71.62 -13.69
#